data_AF-A0AAV5XXB0-F1
#
_entry.id   AF-A0AAV5XXB0-F1
#
_cell.length_a   1.000
_cell.length_b   1.000
_cell.length_c   1.000
_cell.angle_alpha   90.00
_cell.angle_beta   90.00
_cell.angle_gamma   90.00
#
_symmetry.space_group_name_H-M   'P 1'
#
loop_
_entity.id
_entity.type
_entity.pdbx_description
1 polymer ?
#
loop_
_entity_poly.entity_id
_entity_poly.type
_entity_poly.pdbx_seq_one_letter_code
_entity_poly.pdbx_strand_id
1 'polypeptide(L)'
;MVDVPPPHGGRLIDRVLRGDALRDARARAASLKRISFNARMMSDLELLAVGAYSPLEGFMGEADYRAVLREMRLARGLPWTLPITLAVRRAAADELREGEDIALVTPWEEPIGILHLQERFPYDGREEARLVYGTDDPRHPGASYQLTRGDVLLAGPVDLIARPPLKGFEPYRLDPADARARFRELGWQTVVGFQSHQPMHRAHEYIQKCALEPLDGLFIHPLVGQTKLDELPSEVRVRCYQVLVEQYYPKTRVVLAVFPGAMRYAGPRETLFHALVRKNYGCTHFIVGREYAGIERDFTPMTVDQIFGAFAPEELGIIPLFFDETFYCRRCETVTSPKTCPHGSQDRVALSGAVVRELLGRGELVPTEFARPEVAEILRNWVRGADVATAAPAAPAEVKKETKAQRAERLKRELNPWEQLEAIRRFAREGYQSIPAAWLNTYFRWWGVYTQGDGIGAVGGKAGEGKAVPYFMVRIRIPNGQLFSHQLRMIARFAERSARGQADITVRENIQLHWVPIEDLPDLLESLWRSGLTTMGTCGDVTRNVTGCPMAGVDADELLDASPLVQAATRMLNGNPDFYNLPRKYKITITGCRAWCSYPEINDIGMTAVCHPASGEVGFSVRVGGGLSTNPHLALRLGAFVRANQALPVVRGITEIFRDSNVLRQDREKARLKFLFLQHGWTAERFQEELERRLGFSLEPAVTEVPPEDVYRDHVGIHAQKQDGYVYAGVAVLRGRLTADQMRTMADLADRYGTGELRTTTMQNLIILNARRPQSEALAREIEAADLRLQASPFWRGTIACTGTEFCKLALTETKGFARWLVEEMEARMPDFDQHLKIHVTGCPNSCGQHWIADLGIEGKKTKVEGTMVDAYYFCVGGAVGKHQRTARPIGYRAPATEVPDAIERLLRAYLARRRNGDSFREFAAGRTDEELRQFLAGQAGAAVARDASPGRPPHGVDG
;
A
#
# COMPACT_ATOMS: atom_id res chain seq x y z
N MET A 1 32.72 -26.35 -34.01
CA MET A 1 32.13 -25.94 -32.72
C MET A 1 32.08 -24.41 -32.73
N VAL A 2 30.93 -23.81 -32.39
CA VAL A 2 30.77 -22.34 -32.35
C VAL A 2 31.60 -21.80 -31.18
N ASP A 3 32.55 -20.90 -31.47
CA ASP A 3 33.52 -20.40 -30.50
C ASP A 3 33.01 -19.09 -29.87
N VAL A 4 32.11 -19.22 -28.88
CA VAL A 4 31.61 -18.08 -28.09
C VAL A 4 32.73 -17.67 -27.13
N PRO A 5 33.05 -16.36 -26.96
CA PRO A 5 34.24 -15.93 -26.23
C PRO A 5 34.26 -16.50 -24.80
N PRO A 6 35.43 -16.83 -24.23
CA PRO A 6 35.52 -17.33 -22.87
C PRO A 6 34.90 -16.31 -21.89
N PRO A 7 34.18 -16.77 -20.84
CA PRO A 7 33.70 -15.87 -19.79
C PRO A 7 34.83 -15.02 -19.21
N HIS A 8 34.50 -13.85 -18.66
CA HIS A 8 35.51 -13.00 -18.05
C HIS A 8 36.17 -13.72 -16.85
N GLY A 9 37.51 -13.80 -16.86
CA GLY A 9 38.26 -14.63 -15.93
C GLY A 9 38.23 -16.14 -16.21
N GLY A 10 37.81 -16.56 -17.39
CA GLY A 10 37.95 -17.94 -17.92
C GLY A 10 36.88 -18.94 -17.46
N ARG A 11 36.09 -18.61 -16.43
CA ARG A 11 35.03 -19.48 -15.90
C ARG A 11 33.77 -18.67 -15.62
N LEU A 12 32.62 -19.20 -16.06
CA LEU A 12 31.32 -18.67 -15.68
C LEU A 12 30.96 -19.18 -14.29
N ILE A 13 30.70 -18.27 -13.37
CA ILE A 13 30.28 -18.59 -12.01
C ILE A 13 28.82 -19.05 -12.01
N ASP A 14 28.52 -20.09 -11.23
CA ASP A 14 27.16 -20.51 -10.92
C ASP A 14 27.07 -20.79 -9.42
N ARG A 15 26.34 -19.93 -8.71
CA ARG A 15 26.03 -20.07 -7.28
C ARG A 15 24.52 -20.21 -7.06
N VAL A 16 23.78 -20.63 -8.08
CA VAL A 16 22.35 -20.92 -7.95
C VAL A 16 22.19 -22.33 -7.40
N LEU A 17 21.69 -22.43 -6.16
CA LEU A 17 21.49 -23.73 -5.54
C LEU A 17 20.31 -24.46 -6.18
N ARG A 18 20.49 -25.76 -6.41
CA ARG A 18 19.50 -26.65 -7.04
C ARG A 18 19.43 -27.97 -6.26
N GLY A 19 18.32 -28.71 -6.41
CA GLY A 19 18.17 -30.04 -5.82
C GLY A 19 18.29 -30.04 -4.29
N ASP A 20 19.11 -30.94 -3.77
CA ASP A 20 19.26 -31.19 -2.33
C ASP A 20 19.94 -30.02 -1.61
N ALA A 21 21.00 -29.45 -2.22
CA ALA A 21 21.70 -28.29 -1.70
C ALA A 21 20.77 -27.08 -1.48
N LEU A 22 19.79 -26.88 -2.38
CA LEU A 22 18.78 -25.83 -2.22
C LEU A 22 17.86 -26.08 -1.02
N ARG A 23 17.42 -27.33 -0.81
CA ARG A 23 16.53 -27.67 0.31
C ARG A 23 17.25 -27.49 1.64
N ASP A 24 18.50 -27.94 1.72
CA ASP A 24 19.32 -27.81 2.92
C ASP A 24 19.62 -26.34 3.25
N ALA A 25 19.97 -25.54 2.24
CA ALA A 25 20.20 -24.12 2.41
C ALA A 25 18.95 -23.37 2.87
N ARG A 26 17.76 -23.70 2.32
CA ARG A 26 16.49 -23.11 2.78
C ARG A 26 16.15 -23.47 4.23
N ALA A 27 16.37 -24.72 4.62
CA ALA A 27 16.17 -25.15 5.99
C ALA A 27 17.11 -24.43 6.96
N ARG A 28 18.40 -24.31 6.59
CA ARG A 28 19.42 -23.64 7.40
C ARG A 28 19.20 -22.12 7.49
N ALA A 29 18.74 -21.47 6.42
CA ALA A 29 18.55 -20.02 6.38
C ALA A 29 17.63 -19.48 7.49
N ALA A 30 16.71 -20.30 8.00
CA ALA A 30 15.81 -19.91 9.09
C ALA A 30 16.54 -19.62 10.41
N SER A 31 17.67 -20.29 10.68
CA SER A 31 18.45 -20.18 11.93
C SER A 31 19.65 -19.26 11.84
N LEU A 32 20.00 -18.78 10.64
CA LEU A 32 21.12 -17.84 10.44
C LEU A 32 20.73 -16.42 10.85
N LYS A 33 21.74 -15.61 11.19
CA LYS A 33 21.59 -14.15 11.29
C LYS A 33 21.17 -13.58 9.94
N ARG A 34 20.44 -12.46 9.97
CA ARG A 34 19.74 -11.94 8.80
C ARG A 34 20.20 -10.55 8.44
N ILE A 35 20.42 -10.32 7.14
CA ILE A 35 20.61 -8.98 6.56
C ILE A 35 19.52 -8.75 5.53
N SER A 36 18.74 -7.68 5.72
CA SER A 36 17.68 -7.30 4.80
C SER A 36 18.24 -6.50 3.61
N PHE A 37 17.83 -6.87 2.40
CA PHE A 37 18.30 -6.29 1.14
C PHE A 37 17.33 -5.25 0.60
N ASN A 38 17.86 -4.17 0.01
CA ASN A 38 17.10 -3.30 -0.87
C ASN A 38 17.10 -3.82 -2.32
N ALA A 39 16.35 -3.16 -3.22
CA ALA A 39 16.22 -3.58 -4.62
C ALA A 39 17.57 -3.77 -5.34
N ARG A 40 18.51 -2.82 -5.19
CA ARG A 40 19.84 -2.91 -5.82
C ARG A 40 20.69 -4.06 -5.26
N MET A 41 20.63 -4.31 -3.96
CA MET A 41 21.32 -5.44 -3.33
C MET A 41 20.76 -6.80 -3.79
N MET A 42 19.44 -6.89 -3.97
CA MET A 42 18.80 -8.08 -4.55
C MET A 42 19.25 -8.33 -5.99
N SER A 43 19.29 -7.28 -6.82
CA SER A 43 19.83 -7.37 -8.20
C SER A 43 21.29 -7.83 -8.22
N ASP A 44 22.15 -7.24 -7.38
CA ASP A 44 23.56 -7.61 -7.32
C ASP A 44 23.74 -9.08 -6.91
N LEU A 45 22.97 -9.58 -5.94
CA LEU A 45 22.98 -10.99 -5.53
C LEU A 45 22.59 -11.93 -6.68
N GLU A 46 21.51 -11.64 -7.41
CA GLU A 46 21.13 -12.44 -8.58
C GLU A 46 22.27 -12.46 -9.60
N LEU A 47 22.83 -11.30 -9.94
CA LEU A 47 23.87 -11.17 -10.98
C LEU A 47 25.22 -11.80 -10.60
N LEU A 48 25.58 -11.78 -9.31
CA LEU A 48 26.69 -12.58 -8.78
C LEU A 48 26.42 -14.07 -8.96
N ALA A 49 25.24 -14.53 -8.54
CA ALA A 49 24.95 -15.96 -8.48
C ALA A 49 24.75 -16.61 -9.85
N VAL A 50 24.13 -15.92 -10.81
CA VAL A 50 23.92 -16.47 -12.18
C VAL A 50 25.16 -16.33 -13.08
N GLY A 51 26.25 -15.77 -12.57
CA GLY A 51 27.50 -15.60 -13.31
C GLY A 51 27.56 -14.39 -14.22
N ALA A 52 26.56 -13.49 -14.17
CA ALA A 52 26.59 -12.25 -14.95
C ALA A 52 27.76 -11.36 -14.52
N TYR A 53 28.13 -11.41 -13.24
CA TYR A 53 29.30 -10.74 -12.67
C TYR A 53 30.55 -11.62 -12.56
N SER A 54 30.65 -12.69 -13.35
CA SER A 54 31.89 -13.48 -13.43
C SER A 54 33.07 -12.55 -13.74
N PRO A 55 34.21 -12.71 -13.03
CA PRO A 55 34.56 -13.88 -12.22
C PRO A 55 34.26 -13.78 -10.72
N LEU A 56 33.46 -12.81 -10.29
CA LEU A 56 33.13 -12.66 -8.87
C LEU A 56 32.23 -13.82 -8.39
N GLU A 57 32.60 -14.41 -7.26
CA GLU A 57 31.81 -15.47 -6.59
C GLU A 57 30.87 -14.91 -5.51
N GLY A 58 30.98 -13.62 -5.20
CA GLY A 58 30.20 -12.93 -4.19
C GLY A 58 30.62 -11.47 -4.05
N PHE A 59 30.31 -10.86 -2.90
CA PHE A 59 30.68 -9.47 -2.64
C PHE A 59 32.19 -9.34 -2.43
N MET A 60 32.80 -8.30 -3.02
CA MET A 60 34.26 -8.13 -3.07
C MET A 60 34.90 -7.97 -1.69
N GLY A 61 36.00 -8.70 -1.46
CA GLY A 61 36.92 -8.51 -0.34
C GLY A 61 37.72 -7.22 -0.44
N GLU A 62 38.47 -6.88 0.60
CA GLU A 62 39.15 -5.59 0.73
C GLU A 62 40.17 -5.35 -0.38
N ALA A 63 40.93 -6.38 -0.74
CA ALA A 63 41.95 -6.28 -1.79
C ALA A 63 41.33 -5.98 -3.17
N ASP A 64 40.29 -6.73 -3.55
CA ASP A 64 39.57 -6.49 -4.82
C ASP A 64 38.87 -5.14 -4.82
N TYR A 65 38.24 -4.76 -3.70
CA TYR A 65 37.59 -3.46 -3.54
C TYR A 65 38.56 -2.30 -3.79
N ARG A 66 39.71 -2.29 -3.11
CA ARG A 66 40.71 -1.22 -3.23
C ARG A 66 41.35 -1.18 -4.62
N ALA A 67 41.66 -2.34 -5.20
CA ALA A 67 42.22 -2.44 -6.54
C ALA A 67 41.23 -1.95 -7.60
N VAL A 68 39.96 -2.36 -7.54
CA VAL A 68 38.92 -1.91 -8.49
C VAL A 68 38.72 -0.40 -8.39
N LEU A 69 38.72 0.13 -7.17
CA LEU A 69 38.49 1.54 -6.93
C LEU A 69 39.57 2.42 -7.58
N ARG A 70 40.84 2.04 -7.42
CA ARG A 70 42.02 2.83 -7.81
C ARG A 70 42.58 2.49 -9.19
N GLU A 71 42.60 1.21 -9.53
CA GLU A 71 43.30 0.67 -10.71
C GLU A 71 42.34 0.11 -11.75
N MET A 72 41.04 0.04 -11.43
CA MET A 72 40.00 -0.54 -12.32
C MET A 72 40.33 -1.99 -12.74
N ARG A 73 40.94 -2.72 -11.80
CA ARG A 73 41.30 -4.12 -11.92
C ARG A 73 40.96 -4.84 -10.61
N LEU A 74 40.60 -6.11 -10.70
CA LEU A 74 40.61 -7.02 -9.55
C LEU A 74 42.05 -7.16 -9.03
N ALA A 75 42.25 -7.57 -7.79
CA ALA A 75 43.58 -7.69 -7.16
C ALA A 75 44.51 -8.64 -7.94
N ARG A 76 43.93 -9.59 -8.69
CA ARG A 76 44.65 -10.51 -9.59
C ARG A 76 44.92 -9.95 -11.00
N GLY A 77 44.70 -8.65 -11.22
CA GLY A 77 45.03 -7.94 -12.46
C GLY A 77 43.95 -7.93 -13.55
N LEU A 78 42.84 -8.66 -13.40
CA LEU A 78 41.77 -8.69 -14.42
C LEU A 78 41.01 -7.35 -14.49
N PRO A 79 40.72 -6.81 -15.68
CA PRO A 79 39.92 -5.59 -15.83
C PRO A 79 38.57 -5.67 -15.12
N TRP A 80 38.26 -4.69 -14.27
CA TRP A 80 36.96 -4.57 -13.60
C TRP A 80 36.79 -3.17 -13.01
N THR A 81 35.78 -2.43 -13.43
CA THR A 81 35.71 -0.98 -13.24
C THR A 81 34.80 -0.50 -12.11
N LEU A 82 33.97 -1.36 -11.52
CA LEU A 82 32.96 -0.97 -10.52
C LEU A 82 32.96 -1.88 -9.28
N PRO A 83 32.99 -1.31 -8.07
CA PRO A 83 32.82 -2.08 -6.84
C PRO A 83 31.44 -2.76 -6.77
N ILE A 84 31.44 -4.08 -6.48
CA ILE A 84 30.24 -4.87 -6.17
C ILE A 84 30.33 -5.30 -4.71
N THR A 85 29.71 -4.51 -3.83
CA THR A 85 29.93 -4.59 -2.38
C THR A 85 28.60 -4.62 -1.61
N LEU A 86 28.58 -5.26 -0.44
CA LEU A 86 27.46 -5.24 0.49
C LEU A 86 27.79 -4.35 1.69
N ALA A 87 27.15 -3.19 1.77
CA ALA A 87 27.40 -2.23 2.85
C ALA A 87 26.32 -2.31 3.92
N VAL A 88 26.72 -2.42 5.19
CA VAL A 88 25.84 -2.44 6.35
C VAL A 88 26.28 -1.41 7.37
N ARG A 89 25.37 -1.00 8.27
CA ARG A 89 25.74 -0.10 9.37
C ARG A 89 26.64 -0.85 10.36
N ARG A 90 27.60 -0.15 10.95
CA ARG A 90 28.52 -0.68 11.97
C ARG A 90 27.84 -1.53 13.04
N ALA A 91 26.73 -1.07 13.60
CA ALA A 91 25.97 -1.82 14.61
C ALA A 91 25.56 -3.23 14.13
N ALA A 92 25.14 -3.37 12.87
CA ALA A 92 24.81 -4.67 12.30
C ALA A 92 26.07 -5.50 12.00
N ALA A 93 27.17 -4.87 11.58
CA ALA A 93 28.45 -5.55 11.34
C ALA A 93 29.13 -6.07 12.61
N ASP A 94 28.92 -5.41 13.74
CA ASP A 94 29.50 -5.78 15.05
C ASP A 94 28.85 -7.03 15.65
N GLU A 95 27.62 -7.33 15.25
CA GLU A 95 26.93 -8.56 15.62
C GLU A 95 27.42 -9.78 14.81
N LEU A 96 28.23 -9.57 13.76
CA LEU A 96 28.66 -10.61 12.83
C LEU A 96 30.11 -11.05 13.08
N ARG A 97 30.40 -12.31 12.74
CA ARG A 97 31.73 -12.94 12.86
C ARG A 97 32.18 -13.47 11.51
N GLU A 98 33.40 -13.14 11.11
CA GLU A 98 34.03 -13.73 9.94
C GLU A 98 34.07 -15.27 10.06
N GLY A 99 33.80 -15.97 8.97
CA GLY A 99 33.63 -17.41 8.91
C GLY A 99 32.19 -17.91 9.17
N GLU A 100 31.23 -17.04 9.49
CA GLU A 100 29.82 -17.43 9.66
C GLU A 100 28.97 -17.26 8.39
N ASP A 101 27.91 -18.05 8.29
CA ASP A 101 26.92 -17.91 7.22
C ASP A 101 25.80 -16.94 7.63
N ILE A 102 25.38 -16.11 6.68
CA ILE A 102 24.36 -15.09 6.90
C ILE A 102 23.24 -15.26 5.90
N ALA A 103 22.00 -15.30 6.37
CA ALA A 103 20.83 -15.28 5.50
C ALA A 103 20.62 -13.87 4.94
N LEU A 104 20.56 -13.78 3.61
CA LEU A 104 20.22 -12.57 2.87
C LEU A 104 18.72 -12.62 2.60
N VAL A 105 17.97 -11.65 3.14
CA VAL A 105 16.50 -11.66 3.13
C VAL A 105 15.93 -10.45 2.39
N THR A 106 14.73 -10.58 1.85
CA THR A 106 13.97 -9.45 1.27
C THR A 106 13.56 -8.43 2.36
N PRO A 107 13.05 -7.24 1.99
CA PRO A 107 12.43 -6.32 2.96
C PRO A 107 11.25 -6.91 3.74
N TRP A 108 10.67 -8.03 3.28
CA TRP A 108 9.56 -8.73 3.93
C TRP A 108 10.02 -10.02 4.64
N GLU A 109 11.32 -10.13 4.92
CA GLU A 109 11.95 -11.22 5.69
C GLU A 109 11.97 -12.61 5.03
N GLU A 110 11.77 -12.69 3.71
CA GLU A 110 11.91 -13.94 2.95
C GLU A 110 13.39 -14.20 2.59
N PRO A 111 13.96 -15.38 2.90
CA PRO A 111 15.33 -15.72 2.50
C PRO A 111 15.50 -15.89 1.00
N ILE A 112 16.45 -15.17 0.41
CA ILE A 112 16.78 -15.20 -1.03
C ILE A 112 18.21 -15.62 -1.33
N GLY A 113 19.13 -15.45 -0.37
CA GLY A 113 20.51 -15.92 -0.51
C GLY A 113 21.17 -16.24 0.81
N ILE A 114 22.38 -16.78 0.74
CA ILE A 114 23.30 -16.95 1.86
C ILE A 114 24.61 -16.26 1.48
N LEU A 115 25.16 -15.47 2.40
CA LEU A 115 26.52 -14.96 2.33
C LEU A 115 27.41 -15.82 3.23
N HIS A 116 28.47 -16.37 2.67
CA HIS A 116 29.56 -17.00 3.41
C HIS A 116 30.55 -15.90 3.80
N LEU A 117 30.38 -15.30 4.98
CA LEU A 117 31.13 -14.11 5.38
C LEU A 117 32.61 -14.45 5.56
N GLN A 118 33.48 -13.82 4.77
CA GLN A 118 34.94 -14.00 4.84
C GLN A 118 35.64 -12.80 5.44
N GLU A 119 35.22 -11.58 5.07
CA GLU A 119 35.85 -10.35 5.54
C GLU A 119 34.77 -9.32 5.91
N ARG A 120 35.04 -8.53 6.94
CA ARG A 120 34.32 -7.28 7.23
C ARG A 120 35.31 -6.14 7.41
N PHE A 121 35.16 -5.07 6.65
CA PHE A 121 36.13 -3.97 6.68
C PHE A 121 35.46 -2.60 6.49
N PRO A 122 35.98 -1.54 7.15
CA PRO A 122 35.48 -0.19 6.97
C PRO A 122 35.92 0.37 5.61
N TYR A 123 35.16 1.33 5.10
CA TYR A 123 35.51 2.04 3.87
C TYR A 123 35.02 3.49 3.89
N ASP A 124 35.54 4.33 2.99
CA ASP A 124 35.09 5.71 2.83
C ASP A 124 34.13 5.82 1.63
N GLY A 125 32.83 5.94 1.93
CA GLY A 125 31.80 6.14 0.91
C GLY A 125 31.93 7.42 0.10
N ARG A 126 32.56 8.47 0.65
CA ARG A 126 32.84 9.72 -0.09
C ARG A 126 34.04 9.55 -1.03
N GLU A 127 35.10 8.87 -0.59
CA GLU A 127 36.22 8.51 -1.45
C GLU A 127 35.71 7.67 -2.65
N GLU A 128 34.89 6.65 -2.37
CA GLU A 128 34.30 5.83 -3.42
C GLU A 128 33.46 6.66 -4.39
N ALA A 129 32.63 7.57 -3.87
CA ALA A 129 31.80 8.42 -4.70
C ALA A 129 32.64 9.28 -5.67
N ARG A 130 33.69 9.94 -5.18
CA ARG A 130 34.57 10.76 -6.01
C ARG A 130 35.30 9.95 -7.07
N LEU A 131 35.83 8.77 -6.72
CA LEU A 131 36.62 7.96 -7.65
C LEU A 131 35.75 7.21 -8.68
N VAL A 132 34.53 6.82 -8.31
CA VAL A 132 33.62 6.08 -9.21
C VAL A 132 32.77 7.02 -10.06
N TYR A 133 32.21 8.08 -9.45
CA TYR A 133 31.26 8.99 -10.11
C TYR A 133 31.87 10.33 -10.51
N GLY A 134 33.15 10.59 -10.17
CA GLY A 134 33.79 11.89 -10.39
C GLY A 134 33.35 12.98 -9.40
N THR A 135 32.41 12.68 -8.50
CA THR A 135 31.82 13.64 -7.56
C THR A 135 31.26 12.95 -6.32
N ASP A 136 31.31 13.61 -5.16
CA ASP A 136 30.51 13.28 -3.97
C ASP A 136 29.32 14.22 -3.77
N ASP A 137 28.92 14.93 -4.82
CA ASP A 137 27.71 15.76 -4.82
C ASP A 137 26.46 14.87 -4.80
N PRO A 138 25.58 15.01 -3.79
CA PRO A 138 24.36 14.21 -3.68
C PRO A 138 23.34 14.46 -4.80
N ARG A 139 23.55 15.47 -5.67
CA ARG A 139 22.76 15.67 -6.91
C ARG A 139 23.02 14.59 -7.95
N HIS A 140 24.17 13.90 -7.90
CA HIS A 140 24.45 12.77 -8.78
C HIS A 140 23.83 11.48 -8.21
N PRO A 141 22.83 10.83 -8.87
CA PRO A 141 22.18 9.59 -8.43
C PRO A 141 23.11 8.50 -7.85
N GLY A 142 24.21 8.20 -8.54
CA GLY A 142 25.22 7.24 -8.07
C GLY A 142 25.86 7.63 -6.73
N ALA A 143 26.42 8.84 -6.65
CA ALA A 143 27.00 9.40 -5.43
C ALA A 143 25.97 9.50 -4.29
N SER A 144 24.75 9.96 -4.59
CA SER A 144 23.64 10.03 -3.64
C SER A 144 23.37 8.68 -2.98
N TYR A 145 23.21 7.61 -3.78
CA TYR A 145 23.05 6.27 -3.26
C TYR A 145 24.23 5.87 -2.37
N GLN A 146 25.46 6.10 -2.86
CA GLN A 146 26.68 5.70 -2.16
C GLN A 146 26.79 6.34 -0.77
N LEU A 147 26.44 7.62 -0.63
CA LEU A 147 26.50 8.35 0.63
C LEU A 147 25.45 7.92 1.66
N THR A 148 24.41 7.19 1.24
CA THR A 148 23.34 6.69 2.13
C THR A 148 23.57 5.26 2.62
N ARG A 149 24.61 4.58 2.11
CA ARG A 149 24.97 3.21 2.49
C ARG A 149 25.58 3.17 3.90
N GLY A 150 25.66 1.97 4.46
CA GLY A 150 26.38 1.75 5.73
C GLY A 150 27.90 1.95 5.58
N ASP A 151 28.61 1.96 6.70
CA ASP A 151 30.03 2.31 6.81
C ASP A 151 30.97 1.09 6.89
N VAL A 152 30.41 -0.12 6.84
CA VAL A 152 31.18 -1.38 6.85
C VAL A 152 30.76 -2.26 5.67
N LEU A 153 31.73 -2.76 4.92
CA LEU A 153 31.52 -3.73 3.85
C LEU A 153 31.63 -5.14 4.38
N LEU A 154 30.72 -6.00 3.91
CA LEU A 154 30.76 -7.44 4.11
C LEU A 154 31.13 -8.11 2.79
N ALA A 155 32.04 -9.07 2.86
CA ALA A 155 32.58 -9.74 1.68
C ALA A 155 32.58 -11.26 1.84
N GLY A 156 32.53 -11.94 0.70
CA GLY A 156 32.60 -13.39 0.62
C GLY A 156 31.65 -13.97 -0.43
N PRO A 157 31.79 -15.28 -0.73
CA PRO A 157 30.95 -15.99 -1.69
C PRO A 157 29.48 -15.96 -1.30
N VAL A 158 28.60 -15.94 -2.30
CA VAL A 158 27.15 -15.98 -2.10
C VAL A 158 26.56 -17.25 -2.69
N ASP A 159 25.43 -17.69 -2.13
CA ASP A 159 24.57 -18.72 -2.70
C ASP A 159 23.16 -18.17 -2.88
N LEU A 160 22.53 -18.45 -4.01
CA LEU A 160 21.16 -18.03 -4.30
C LEU A 160 20.19 -19.18 -4.01
N ILE A 161 19.23 -18.93 -3.11
CA ILE A 161 18.18 -19.89 -2.70
C ILE A 161 16.79 -19.53 -3.25
N ALA A 162 16.57 -18.27 -3.61
CA ALA A 162 15.38 -17.84 -4.32
C ALA A 162 15.71 -16.63 -5.20
N ARG A 163 15.21 -16.63 -6.44
CA ARG A 163 15.42 -15.50 -7.33
C ARG A 163 14.58 -14.30 -6.87
N PRO A 164 15.14 -13.09 -6.91
CA PRO A 164 14.34 -11.89 -6.79
C PRO A 164 13.21 -11.87 -7.83
N PRO A 165 12.02 -11.37 -7.48
CA PRO A 165 10.92 -11.26 -8.42
C PRO A 165 11.26 -10.24 -9.53
N LEU A 166 10.99 -10.61 -10.79
CA LEU A 166 11.15 -9.74 -11.97
C LEU A 166 9.84 -9.67 -12.75
N LYS A 167 8.83 -9.16 -12.04
CA LYS A 167 7.42 -9.22 -12.42
C LYS A 167 7.18 -8.62 -13.81
N GLY A 168 6.63 -9.42 -14.72
CA GLY A 168 6.27 -9.00 -16.08
C GLY A 168 7.39 -9.16 -17.11
N PHE A 169 8.60 -9.53 -16.68
CA PHE A 169 9.73 -9.79 -17.58
C PHE A 169 10.27 -11.22 -17.50
N GLU A 170 9.59 -12.13 -16.79
CA GLU A 170 9.98 -13.53 -16.68
C GLU A 170 10.22 -14.20 -18.05
N PRO A 171 9.41 -13.96 -19.11
CA PRO A 171 9.67 -14.53 -20.44
C PRO A 171 10.93 -14.01 -21.13
N TYR A 172 11.43 -12.85 -20.69
CA TYR A 172 12.62 -12.20 -21.25
C TYR A 172 13.85 -12.37 -20.36
N ARG A 173 13.72 -13.08 -19.22
CA ARG A 173 14.83 -13.36 -18.33
C ARG A 173 15.69 -14.46 -18.95
N LEU A 174 16.96 -14.16 -19.17
CA LEU A 174 17.93 -15.09 -19.74
C LEU A 174 19.20 -15.02 -18.89
N ASP A 175 19.69 -16.16 -18.39
CA ASP A 175 20.97 -16.18 -17.69
C ASP A 175 22.14 -16.20 -18.68
N PRO A 176 23.37 -15.86 -18.26
CA PRO A 176 24.55 -15.96 -19.11
C PRO A 176 24.75 -17.34 -19.74
N ALA A 177 24.50 -18.42 -19.00
CA ALA A 177 24.61 -19.78 -19.51
C ALA A 177 23.58 -20.06 -20.62
N ASP A 178 22.34 -19.60 -20.43
CA ASP A 178 21.24 -19.77 -21.39
C ASP A 178 21.46 -18.92 -22.65
N ALA A 179 21.94 -17.68 -22.51
CA ALA A 179 22.28 -16.82 -23.64
C ALA A 179 23.38 -17.45 -24.51
N ARG A 180 24.45 -17.96 -23.88
CA ARG A 180 25.52 -18.68 -24.59
C ARG A 180 25.01 -19.93 -25.29
N ALA A 181 24.13 -20.71 -24.65
CA ALA A 181 23.51 -21.86 -25.29
C ALA A 181 22.67 -21.43 -26.49
N ARG A 182 21.87 -20.37 -26.34
CA ARG A 182 21.02 -19.83 -27.39
C ARG A 182 21.81 -19.34 -28.61
N PHE A 183 22.93 -18.65 -28.39
CA PHE A 183 23.79 -18.20 -29.50
C PHE A 183 24.41 -19.38 -30.26
N ARG A 184 24.77 -20.46 -29.56
CA ARG A 184 25.25 -21.70 -30.19
C ARG A 184 24.17 -22.40 -31.00
N GLU A 185 22.94 -22.48 -30.49
CA GLU A 185 21.79 -23.03 -31.22
C GLU A 185 21.49 -22.24 -32.50
N LEU A 186 21.63 -20.93 -32.44
CA LEU A 186 21.45 -20.03 -33.60
C LEU A 186 22.64 -20.05 -34.57
N GLY A 187 23.73 -20.75 -34.23
CA GLY A 187 24.93 -20.84 -35.04
C GLY A 187 25.75 -19.53 -35.11
N TRP A 188 25.53 -18.59 -34.20
CA TRP A 188 26.20 -17.28 -34.22
C TRP A 188 27.63 -17.38 -33.68
N GLN A 189 28.61 -17.01 -34.49
CA GLN A 189 30.02 -16.93 -34.07
C GLN A 189 30.36 -15.53 -33.54
N THR A 190 29.76 -14.51 -34.14
CA THR A 190 29.95 -13.10 -33.77
C THR A 190 28.64 -12.50 -33.28
N VAL A 191 28.63 -12.13 -32.00
CA VAL A 191 27.46 -11.54 -31.32
C VAL A 191 27.81 -10.16 -30.79
N VAL A 192 26.99 -9.17 -31.12
CA VAL A 192 27.10 -7.80 -30.59
C VAL A 192 26.06 -7.54 -29.52
N GLY A 193 26.51 -7.10 -28.35
CA GLY A 193 25.66 -6.66 -27.26
C GLY A 193 25.27 -5.19 -27.37
N PHE A 194 24.01 -4.88 -27.09
CA PHE A 194 23.51 -3.53 -26.88
C PHE A 194 22.74 -3.45 -25.56
N GLN A 195 23.08 -2.50 -24.69
CA GLN A 195 22.25 -2.16 -23.53
C GLN A 195 21.87 -0.68 -23.59
N SER A 196 20.67 -0.36 -23.10
CA SER A 196 20.30 1.01 -22.78
C SER A 196 19.28 1.03 -21.64
N HIS A 197 19.26 2.13 -20.90
CA HIS A 197 18.24 2.49 -19.91
C HIS A 197 17.17 3.43 -20.52
N GLN A 198 17.30 3.79 -21.80
CA GLN A 198 16.40 4.69 -22.51
C GLN A 198 15.44 3.90 -23.42
N PRO A 199 14.29 4.48 -23.82
CA PRO A 199 13.50 3.92 -24.91
C PRO A 199 14.32 3.92 -26.21
N MET A 200 14.09 2.95 -27.09
CA MET A 200 14.73 2.96 -28.40
C MET A 200 14.20 4.09 -29.28
N HIS A 201 15.14 4.78 -29.94
CA HIS A 201 14.87 5.81 -30.93
C HIS A 201 15.66 5.52 -32.21
N ARG A 202 15.44 6.31 -33.26
CA ARG A 202 15.99 6.06 -34.61
C ARG A 202 17.53 6.01 -34.63
N ALA A 203 18.19 6.78 -33.76
CA ALA A 203 19.64 6.66 -33.55
C ALA A 203 20.09 5.30 -32.99
N HIS A 204 19.41 4.76 -31.96
CA HIS A 204 19.70 3.40 -31.46
C HIS A 204 19.42 2.33 -32.51
N GLU A 205 18.34 2.47 -33.30
CA GLU A 205 18.03 1.56 -34.40
C GLU A 205 19.16 1.57 -35.45
N TYR A 206 19.65 2.74 -35.84
CA TYR A 206 20.71 2.91 -36.83
C TYR A 206 22.01 2.22 -36.40
N ILE A 207 22.53 2.51 -35.21
CA ILE A 207 23.81 1.93 -34.74
C ILE A 207 23.72 0.41 -34.57
N GLN A 208 22.57 -0.10 -34.13
CA GLN A 208 22.35 -1.54 -34.00
C GLN A 208 22.32 -2.23 -35.36
N LYS A 209 21.67 -1.62 -36.36
CA LYS A 209 21.65 -2.17 -37.72
C LYS A 209 23.03 -2.12 -38.38
N CYS A 210 23.76 -1.02 -38.23
CA CYS A 210 25.14 -0.92 -38.71
C CYS A 210 26.05 -1.98 -38.08
N ALA A 211 25.90 -2.26 -36.78
CA ALA A 211 26.67 -3.30 -36.12
C ALA A 211 26.24 -4.72 -36.51
N LEU A 212 24.97 -4.93 -36.83
CA LEU A 212 24.43 -6.23 -37.23
C LEU A 212 24.78 -6.61 -38.68
N GLU A 213 25.10 -5.65 -39.55
CA GLU A 213 25.52 -5.93 -40.92
C GLU A 213 26.73 -6.90 -40.99
N PRO A 214 27.87 -6.61 -40.33
CA PRO A 214 29.05 -7.48 -40.38
C PRO A 214 29.05 -8.65 -39.38
N LEU A 215 28.08 -8.74 -38.46
CA LEU A 215 28.10 -9.71 -37.33
C LEU A 215 26.88 -10.62 -37.33
N ASP A 216 27.01 -11.88 -36.90
CA ASP A 216 25.95 -12.89 -37.04
C ASP A 216 24.65 -12.52 -36.31
N GLY A 217 24.76 -11.97 -35.09
CA GLY A 217 23.59 -11.66 -34.27
C GLY A 217 23.73 -10.48 -33.31
N LEU A 218 22.59 -9.90 -32.96
CA LEU A 218 22.45 -8.78 -32.04
C LEU A 218 21.74 -9.25 -30.76
N PHE A 219 22.39 -9.02 -29.61
CA PHE A 219 21.83 -9.24 -28.28
C PHE A 219 21.40 -7.91 -27.67
N ILE A 220 20.09 -7.65 -27.72
CA ILE A 220 19.47 -6.47 -27.12
C ILE A 220 19.14 -6.79 -25.66
N HIS A 221 19.77 -6.08 -24.74
CA HIS A 221 19.75 -6.42 -23.31
C HIS A 221 19.43 -5.19 -22.43
N PRO A 222 18.22 -4.58 -22.56
CA PRO A 222 17.80 -3.42 -21.81
C PRO A 222 17.84 -3.64 -20.29
N LEU A 223 18.19 -2.56 -19.58
CA LEU A 223 18.23 -2.56 -18.13
C LEU A 223 16.82 -2.37 -17.55
N VAL A 224 16.42 -3.25 -16.62
CA VAL A 224 15.11 -3.24 -15.95
C VAL A 224 15.20 -3.17 -14.43
N GLY A 225 16.41 -3.18 -13.85
CA GLY A 225 16.59 -2.86 -12.44
C GLY A 225 16.40 -1.36 -12.15
N GLN A 226 16.61 -0.97 -10.89
CA GLN A 226 16.34 0.40 -10.42
C GLN A 226 17.09 1.47 -11.25
N THR A 227 16.36 2.49 -11.71
CA THR A 227 16.86 3.68 -12.41
C THR A 227 16.50 4.96 -11.64
N LYS A 228 17.01 6.12 -12.06
CA LYS A 228 16.61 7.42 -11.51
C LYS A 228 15.14 7.74 -11.81
N LEU A 229 14.55 8.61 -10.98
CA LEU A 229 13.11 8.87 -10.92
C LEU A 229 12.50 9.52 -12.17
N ASP A 230 13.29 10.23 -12.98
CA ASP A 230 12.84 10.92 -14.20
C ASP A 230 12.92 10.05 -15.47
N GLU A 231 13.26 8.77 -15.34
CA GLU A 231 13.29 7.83 -16.46
C GLU A 231 11.93 7.15 -16.71
N LEU A 232 11.69 6.83 -17.99
CA LEU A 232 10.53 6.05 -18.42
C LEU A 232 10.50 4.69 -17.72
N PRO A 233 9.35 4.20 -17.24
CA PRO A 233 9.26 2.87 -16.61
C PRO A 233 9.78 1.74 -17.49
N SER A 234 10.36 0.71 -16.88
CA SER A 234 10.95 -0.46 -17.56
C SER A 234 9.99 -1.14 -18.53
N GLU A 235 8.71 -1.20 -18.18
CA GLU A 235 7.66 -1.87 -18.95
C GLU A 235 7.42 -1.15 -20.28
N VAL A 236 7.43 0.18 -20.23
CA VAL A 236 7.26 1.03 -21.41
C VAL A 236 8.49 0.93 -22.30
N ARG A 237 9.70 1.00 -21.71
CA ARG A 237 10.95 0.86 -22.44
C ARG A 237 11.00 -0.49 -23.17
N VAL A 238 10.83 -1.59 -22.44
CA VAL A 238 10.83 -2.97 -22.97
C VAL A 238 9.76 -3.14 -24.05
N ARG A 239 8.57 -2.54 -23.91
CA ARG A 239 7.56 -2.56 -24.97
C ARG A 239 8.02 -1.89 -26.26
N CYS A 240 8.74 -0.77 -26.17
CA CYS A 240 9.37 -0.14 -27.34
C CYS A 240 10.39 -1.09 -28.00
N TYR A 241 11.21 -1.80 -27.23
CA TYR A 241 12.15 -2.80 -27.76
C TYR A 241 11.41 -3.95 -28.46
N GLN A 242 10.33 -4.48 -27.86
CA GLN A 242 9.54 -5.58 -28.43
C GLN A 242 8.99 -5.22 -29.80
N VAL A 243 8.29 -4.08 -29.92
CA VAL A 243 7.70 -3.65 -31.20
C VAL A 243 8.76 -3.46 -32.27
N LEU A 244 9.92 -2.91 -31.91
CA LEU A 244 11.02 -2.77 -32.85
C LEU A 244 11.54 -4.13 -33.31
N VAL A 245 11.83 -5.05 -32.39
CA VAL A 245 12.31 -6.39 -32.72
C VAL A 245 11.28 -7.16 -33.56
N GLU A 246 9.99 -7.04 -33.24
CA GLU A 246 8.90 -7.73 -33.93
C GLU A 246 8.71 -7.26 -35.38
N GLN A 247 8.84 -5.96 -35.64
CA GLN A 247 8.45 -5.36 -36.91
C GLN A 247 9.63 -4.92 -37.79
N TYR A 248 10.79 -4.62 -37.19
CA TYR A 248 11.87 -3.90 -37.85
C TYR A 248 13.23 -4.62 -37.85
N TYR A 249 13.32 -5.82 -37.25
CA TYR A 249 14.54 -6.64 -37.21
C TYR A 249 14.30 -8.07 -37.74
N PRO A 250 15.35 -8.72 -38.30
CA PRO A 250 15.27 -10.13 -38.67
C PRO A 250 15.18 -11.05 -37.44
N LYS A 251 14.10 -11.83 -37.34
CA LYS A 251 13.80 -12.68 -36.18
C LYS A 251 14.88 -13.73 -35.86
N THR A 252 15.66 -14.15 -36.85
CA THR A 252 16.74 -15.13 -36.71
C THR A 252 18.08 -14.52 -36.34
N ARG A 253 18.20 -13.17 -36.30
CA ARG A 253 19.45 -12.44 -36.04
C ARG A 253 19.40 -11.56 -34.78
N VAL A 254 18.30 -11.59 -34.04
CA VAL A 254 18.14 -10.77 -32.82
C VAL A 254 17.60 -11.59 -31.65
N VAL A 255 18.24 -11.45 -30.49
CA VAL A 255 17.74 -11.95 -29.21
C VAL A 255 17.49 -10.75 -28.30
N LEU A 256 16.26 -10.64 -27.80
CA LEU A 256 15.86 -9.66 -26.79
C LEU A 256 15.74 -10.36 -25.43
N ALA A 257 16.52 -9.91 -24.45
CA ALA A 257 16.42 -10.33 -23.06
C ALA A 257 16.49 -9.10 -22.15
N VAL A 258 16.13 -9.24 -20.87
CA VAL A 258 16.22 -8.14 -19.90
C VAL A 258 17.37 -8.32 -18.93
N PHE A 259 18.04 -7.22 -18.59
CA PHE A 259 19.12 -7.18 -17.61
C PHE A 259 18.60 -6.67 -16.26
N PRO A 260 18.53 -7.50 -15.20
CA PRO A 260 17.93 -7.12 -13.91
C PRO A 260 18.82 -6.22 -13.04
N GLY A 261 19.97 -5.76 -13.56
CA GLY A 261 20.89 -4.87 -12.84
C GLY A 261 20.34 -3.46 -12.67
N ALA A 262 20.74 -2.78 -11.59
CA ALA A 262 20.43 -1.37 -11.38
C ALA A 262 21.40 -0.45 -12.14
N MET A 263 20.92 0.67 -12.64
CA MET A 263 21.74 1.69 -13.30
C MET A 263 22.54 2.46 -12.23
N ARG A 264 23.87 2.47 -12.32
CA ARG A 264 24.75 3.10 -11.31
C ARG A 264 25.10 4.55 -11.64
N TYR A 265 24.96 4.93 -12.91
CA TYR A 265 25.32 6.22 -13.48
C TYR A 265 26.81 6.56 -13.34
N ALA A 266 27.70 5.57 -13.42
CA ALA A 266 29.15 5.80 -13.31
C ALA A 266 29.84 6.07 -14.66
N GLY A 267 29.08 6.51 -15.67
CA GLY A 267 29.61 6.96 -16.95
C GLY A 267 30.54 5.94 -17.62
N PRO A 268 31.75 6.33 -18.08
CA PRO A 268 32.68 5.43 -18.77
C PRO A 268 33.03 4.16 -18.00
N ARG A 269 33.19 4.23 -16.67
CA ARG A 269 33.47 3.04 -15.84
C ARG A 269 32.35 2.02 -15.99
N GLU A 270 31.11 2.47 -15.98
CA GLU A 270 29.94 1.60 -16.15
C GLU A 270 29.74 1.13 -17.59
N THR A 271 30.13 1.92 -18.60
CA THR A 271 30.15 1.47 -19.99
C THR A 271 31.05 0.26 -20.18
N LEU A 272 32.29 0.32 -19.69
CA LEU A 272 33.22 -0.81 -19.76
C LEU A 272 32.73 -1.99 -18.91
N PHE A 273 32.19 -1.72 -17.72
CA PHE A 273 31.56 -2.74 -16.88
C PHE A 273 30.47 -3.50 -17.64
N HIS A 274 29.56 -2.79 -18.32
CA HIS A 274 28.52 -3.42 -19.10
C HIS A 274 29.04 -4.28 -20.26
N ALA A 275 30.12 -3.85 -20.93
CA ALA A 275 30.78 -4.65 -21.96
C ALA A 275 31.32 -5.97 -21.37
N LEU A 276 32.03 -5.91 -20.23
CA LEU A 276 32.54 -7.09 -19.53
C LEU A 276 31.41 -8.03 -19.08
N VAL A 277 30.30 -7.48 -18.58
CA VAL A 277 29.10 -8.27 -18.28
C VAL A 277 28.57 -8.95 -19.55
N ARG A 278 28.53 -8.27 -20.70
CA ARG A 278 28.03 -8.87 -21.96
C ARG A 278 28.95 -9.95 -22.50
N LYS A 279 30.26 -9.86 -22.25
CA LYS A 279 31.19 -10.96 -22.49
C LYS A 279 30.77 -12.20 -21.70
N ASN A 280 30.33 -12.06 -20.45
CA ASN A 280 29.81 -13.21 -19.67
C ASN A 280 28.56 -13.83 -20.30
N TYR A 281 27.71 -13.04 -20.94
CA TYR A 281 26.56 -13.52 -21.74
C TYR A 281 26.95 -14.13 -23.09
N GLY A 282 28.21 -14.03 -23.52
CA GLY A 282 28.71 -14.58 -24.78
C GLY A 282 28.81 -13.58 -25.93
N CYS A 283 28.73 -12.28 -25.68
CA CYS A 283 28.95 -11.28 -26.71
C CYS A 283 30.44 -11.16 -27.05
N THR A 284 30.77 -11.22 -28.34
CA THR A 284 32.10 -10.92 -28.90
C THR A 284 32.35 -9.43 -29.06
N HIS A 285 31.29 -8.67 -29.30
CA HIS A 285 31.33 -7.24 -29.59
C HIS A 285 30.36 -6.49 -28.68
N PHE A 286 30.59 -5.20 -28.48
CA PHE A 286 29.68 -4.35 -27.70
C PHE A 286 29.54 -2.97 -28.34
N ILE A 287 28.30 -2.53 -28.56
CA ILE A 287 28.03 -1.19 -29.09
C ILE A 287 28.30 -0.15 -28.00
N VAL A 288 29.14 0.83 -28.34
CA VAL A 288 29.52 1.93 -27.47
C VAL A 288 29.13 3.25 -28.14
N GLY A 289 28.21 3.98 -27.53
CA GLY A 289 27.79 5.31 -27.97
C GLY A 289 28.46 6.44 -27.18
N ARG A 290 28.37 7.68 -27.69
CA ARG A 290 29.03 8.89 -27.14
C ARG A 290 28.66 9.23 -25.69
N GLU A 291 27.41 9.00 -25.26
CA GLU A 291 26.90 9.37 -23.93
C GLU A 291 26.35 8.15 -23.17
N TYR A 292 27.13 7.07 -23.17
CA TYR A 292 26.73 5.81 -22.54
C TYR A 292 26.85 5.88 -21.00
N ALA A 293 25.78 5.52 -20.28
CA ALA A 293 25.72 5.37 -18.82
C ALA A 293 26.02 6.61 -17.93
N GLY A 294 26.00 7.83 -18.47
CA GLY A 294 26.20 9.08 -17.74
C GLY A 294 24.93 9.94 -17.59
N ILE A 295 25.02 11.04 -16.81
CA ILE A 295 23.90 11.94 -16.52
C ILE A 295 24.07 13.29 -17.22
N GLU A 296 25.26 13.92 -17.11
CA GLU A 296 25.66 15.18 -17.74
C GLU A 296 27.19 15.21 -17.91
N ARG A 297 27.72 16.03 -18.86
CA ARG A 297 29.17 16.10 -19.14
C ARG A 297 30.00 16.67 -17.97
N ASP A 298 29.37 17.41 -17.08
CA ASP A 298 30.02 18.20 -16.03
C ASP A 298 30.62 17.37 -14.88
N PHE A 299 30.31 16.07 -14.81
CA PHE A 299 30.76 15.18 -13.73
C PHE A 299 31.68 14.04 -14.20
N THR A 300 32.07 14.01 -15.48
CA THR A 300 32.79 12.86 -16.04
C THR A 300 34.29 13.16 -16.16
N PRO A 301 35.16 12.52 -15.35
CA PRO A 301 36.61 12.81 -15.35
C PRO A 301 37.37 12.20 -16.54
N MET A 302 36.72 11.36 -17.34
CA MET A 302 37.33 10.58 -18.43
C MET A 302 36.34 10.37 -19.58
N THR A 303 36.81 10.20 -20.81
CA THR A 303 35.96 9.84 -21.96
C THR A 303 35.83 8.32 -22.12
N VAL A 304 34.87 7.88 -22.94
CA VAL A 304 34.70 6.45 -23.23
C VAL A 304 35.88 5.90 -24.05
N ASP A 305 36.50 6.67 -24.92
CA ASP A 305 37.71 6.23 -25.63
C ASP A 305 38.89 6.04 -24.66
N GLN A 306 39.02 6.94 -23.68
CA GLN A 306 40.07 6.86 -22.65
C GLN A 306 39.91 5.63 -21.74
N ILE A 307 38.69 5.30 -21.29
CA ILE A 307 38.50 4.14 -20.40
C ILE A 307 38.79 2.81 -21.10
N PHE A 308 38.39 2.67 -22.37
CA PHE A 308 38.69 1.45 -23.14
C PHE A 308 40.16 1.40 -23.55
N GLY A 309 40.77 2.54 -23.88
CA GLY A 309 42.20 2.65 -24.20
C GLY A 309 43.15 2.44 -23.01
N ALA A 310 42.63 2.42 -21.78
CA ALA A 310 43.41 2.12 -20.58
C ALA A 310 43.75 0.62 -20.43
N PHE A 311 43.20 -0.25 -21.29
CA PHE A 311 43.40 -1.69 -21.27
C PHE A 311 43.84 -2.20 -22.65
N ALA A 312 44.68 -3.22 -22.69
CA ALA A 312 44.98 -3.88 -23.96
C ALA A 312 43.74 -4.64 -24.46
N PRO A 313 43.44 -4.64 -25.78
CA PRO A 313 42.25 -5.29 -26.33
C PRO A 313 42.10 -6.76 -25.91
N GLU A 314 43.22 -7.48 -25.81
CA GLU A 314 43.28 -8.89 -25.42
C GLU A 314 42.86 -9.11 -23.95
N GLU A 315 43.12 -8.14 -23.07
CA GLU A 315 42.73 -8.20 -21.65
C GLU A 315 41.21 -8.09 -21.48
N LEU A 316 40.56 -7.29 -22.32
CA LEU A 316 39.10 -7.12 -22.31
C LEU A 316 38.41 -8.36 -22.85
N GLY A 317 38.94 -8.93 -23.95
CA GLY A 317 38.35 -10.09 -24.63
C GLY A 317 36.91 -9.86 -25.11
N ILE A 318 36.55 -8.60 -25.36
CA ILE A 318 35.33 -8.14 -26.03
C ILE A 318 35.68 -6.90 -26.85
N ILE A 319 35.20 -6.84 -28.09
CA ILE A 319 35.57 -5.80 -29.05
C ILE A 319 34.54 -4.65 -28.98
N PRO A 320 34.92 -3.44 -28.53
CA PRO A 320 34.02 -2.29 -28.57
C PRO A 320 33.82 -1.79 -30.00
N LEU A 321 32.57 -1.50 -30.36
CA LEU A 321 32.19 -0.82 -31.60
C LEU A 321 31.78 0.61 -31.28
N PHE A 322 32.68 1.56 -31.54
CA PHE A 322 32.45 2.97 -31.24
C PHE A 322 31.62 3.64 -32.34
N PHE A 323 30.50 4.25 -31.94
CA PHE A 323 29.66 5.06 -32.81
C PHE A 323 29.71 6.53 -32.40
N ASP A 324 29.89 7.41 -33.38
CA ASP A 324 29.80 8.86 -33.18
C ASP A 324 28.35 9.29 -32.88
N GLU A 325 28.19 10.56 -32.52
CA GLU A 325 26.87 11.17 -32.38
C GLU A 325 26.09 11.08 -33.69
N THR A 326 24.95 10.39 -33.65
CA THR A 326 24.04 10.23 -34.78
C THR A 326 22.85 11.19 -34.67
N PHE A 327 22.41 11.73 -35.80
CA PHE A 327 21.29 12.66 -35.92
C PHE A 327 20.44 12.33 -37.12
N TYR A 328 19.17 12.74 -37.12
CA TYR A 328 18.35 12.69 -38.33
C TYR A 328 18.67 13.91 -39.20
N CYS A 329 19.04 13.71 -40.47
CA CYS A 329 19.27 14.81 -41.39
C CYS A 329 18.06 14.98 -42.30
N ARG A 330 17.44 16.17 -42.29
CA ARG A 330 16.25 16.47 -43.10
C ARG A 330 16.52 16.45 -44.60
N ARG A 331 17.76 16.73 -45.04
CA ARG A 331 18.16 16.64 -46.45
C ARG A 331 18.50 15.23 -46.90
N CYS A 332 19.08 14.43 -46.01
CA CYS A 332 19.36 13.02 -46.31
C CYS A 332 18.15 12.12 -46.07
N GLU A 333 17.10 12.65 -45.42
CA GLU A 333 15.86 11.95 -45.05
C GLU A 333 16.12 10.65 -44.26
N THR A 334 17.20 10.62 -43.49
CA THR A 334 17.62 9.44 -42.73
C THR A 334 18.50 9.80 -41.53
N VAL A 335 18.66 8.84 -40.63
CA VAL A 335 19.66 8.93 -39.56
C VAL A 335 21.04 8.72 -40.14
N THR A 336 21.95 9.61 -39.77
CA THR A 336 23.32 9.65 -40.27
C THR A 336 24.26 10.14 -39.17
N SER A 337 25.54 10.25 -39.49
CA SER A 337 26.60 10.74 -38.60
C SER A 337 27.40 11.85 -39.28
N PRO A 338 28.26 12.58 -38.54
CA PRO A 338 29.20 13.53 -39.14
C PRO A 338 30.13 12.88 -40.18
N LYS A 339 30.37 11.57 -40.09
CA LYS A 339 31.23 10.83 -41.04
C LYS A 339 30.56 10.58 -42.39
N THR A 340 29.23 10.60 -42.43
CA THR A 340 28.43 10.16 -43.59
C THR A 340 27.47 11.24 -44.11
N CYS A 341 27.45 12.43 -43.51
CA CYS A 341 26.59 13.54 -43.92
C CYS A 341 27.35 14.89 -43.91
N PRO A 342 27.39 15.61 -45.04
CA PRO A 342 28.09 16.89 -45.14
C PRO A 342 27.26 18.09 -44.63
N HIS A 343 25.97 17.92 -44.35
CA HIS A 343 25.06 19.04 -44.05
C HIS A 343 25.28 19.62 -42.65
N GLY A 344 25.14 20.94 -42.51
CA GLY A 344 25.34 21.69 -41.25
C GLY A 344 24.20 21.51 -40.24
N SER A 345 24.34 22.10 -39.04
CA SER A 345 23.41 21.92 -37.91
C SER A 345 21.96 22.32 -38.22
N GLN A 346 21.74 23.25 -39.14
CA GLN A 346 20.41 23.68 -39.56
C GLN A 346 19.56 22.56 -40.19
N ASP A 347 20.21 21.56 -40.78
CA ASP A 347 19.56 20.41 -41.44
C ASP A 347 19.53 19.17 -40.53
N ARG A 348 20.03 19.27 -39.28
CA ARG A 348 20.17 18.15 -38.33
C ARG A 348 19.14 18.25 -37.21
N VAL A 349 18.52 17.12 -36.87
CA VAL A 349 17.65 16.95 -35.71
C VAL A 349 18.36 16.07 -34.70
N ALA A 350 18.62 16.60 -33.51
CA ALA A 350 19.26 15.87 -32.42
C ALA A 350 18.33 14.77 -31.89
N LEU A 351 18.88 13.56 -31.76
CA LEU A 351 18.14 12.37 -31.34
C LEU A 351 18.54 11.94 -29.92
N SER A 352 18.18 12.74 -28.91
CA SER A 352 18.52 12.47 -27.51
C SER A 352 17.30 12.12 -26.65
N GLY A 353 17.47 11.23 -25.67
CA GLY A 353 16.39 10.84 -24.75
C GLY A 353 15.81 12.02 -23.93
N ALA A 354 16.57 13.10 -23.73
CA ALA A 354 16.09 14.32 -23.08
C ALA A 354 15.02 15.04 -23.92
N VAL A 355 15.23 15.13 -25.24
CA VAL A 355 14.27 15.74 -26.17
C VAL A 355 12.94 14.97 -26.19
N VAL A 356 12.98 13.64 -26.10
CA VAL A 356 11.74 12.83 -25.97
C VAL A 356 10.99 13.20 -24.71
N ARG A 357 11.67 13.26 -23.57
CA ARG A 357 11.03 13.59 -22.29
C ARG A 357 10.44 15.00 -22.31
N GLU A 358 11.12 15.96 -22.94
CA GLU A 358 10.62 17.33 -23.12
C GLU A 358 9.35 17.36 -23.99
N LEU A 359 9.37 16.72 -25.16
CA LEU A 359 8.22 16.63 -26.07
C LEU A 359 7.03 15.93 -25.42
N LEU A 360 7.28 14.79 -24.75
CA LEU A 360 6.28 14.05 -23.99
C LEU A 360 5.73 14.89 -22.82
N GLY A 361 6.57 15.66 -22.15
CA GLY A 361 6.17 16.57 -21.06
C GLY A 361 5.29 17.74 -21.53
N ARG A 362 5.44 18.19 -22.78
CA ARG A 362 4.59 19.20 -23.42
C ARG A 362 3.33 18.60 -24.07
N GLY A 363 3.18 17.28 -24.08
CA GLY A 363 2.06 16.59 -24.73
C GLY A 363 2.14 16.61 -26.26
N GLU A 364 3.30 16.92 -26.82
CA GLU A 364 3.55 16.96 -28.25
C GLU A 364 3.80 15.54 -28.82
N LEU A 365 3.53 15.35 -30.10
CA LEU A 365 3.81 14.09 -30.77
C LEU A 365 5.32 13.94 -30.96
N VAL A 366 5.87 12.78 -30.61
CA VAL A 366 7.26 12.42 -30.94
C VAL A 366 7.37 12.33 -32.47
N PRO A 367 8.20 13.17 -33.12
CA PRO A 367 8.32 13.18 -34.58
C PRO A 367 8.81 11.83 -35.12
N THR A 368 8.46 11.51 -36.36
CA THR A 368 8.87 10.24 -37.01
C THR A 368 10.37 10.19 -37.29
N GLU A 369 11.01 11.36 -37.38
CA GLU A 369 12.46 11.53 -37.39
C GLU A 369 13.10 10.99 -36.11
N PHE A 370 12.36 11.00 -35.00
CA PHE A 370 12.85 10.60 -33.69
C PHE A 370 12.57 9.13 -33.35
N ALA A 371 11.33 8.67 -33.55
CA ALA A 371 10.92 7.30 -33.25
C ALA A 371 9.98 6.76 -34.34
N ARG A 372 9.95 5.43 -34.51
CA ARG A 372 8.96 4.78 -35.38
C ARG A 372 7.53 5.09 -34.90
N PRO A 373 6.52 5.19 -35.78
CA PRO A 373 5.16 5.55 -35.39
C PRO A 373 4.58 4.70 -34.26
N GLU A 374 4.85 3.40 -34.26
CA GLU A 374 4.37 2.46 -33.24
C GLU A 374 5.05 2.70 -31.89
N VAL A 375 6.34 3.05 -31.90
CA VAL A 375 7.09 3.44 -30.69
C VAL A 375 6.60 4.79 -30.17
N ALA A 376 6.39 5.76 -31.06
CA ALA A 376 5.80 7.06 -30.72
C ALA A 376 4.40 6.90 -30.12
N GLU A 377 3.60 5.97 -30.64
CA GLU A 377 2.29 5.64 -30.10
C GLU A 377 2.36 5.01 -28.71
N ILE A 378 3.29 4.08 -28.46
CA ILE A 378 3.54 3.53 -27.12
C ILE A 378 3.86 4.65 -26.12
N LEU A 379 4.79 5.54 -26.49
CA LEU A 379 5.20 6.66 -25.65
C LEU A 379 4.04 7.66 -25.43
N ARG A 380 3.25 7.93 -26.47
CA ARG A 380 2.04 8.78 -26.40
C ARG A 380 0.98 8.17 -25.50
N ASN A 381 0.73 6.87 -25.63
CA ASN A 381 -0.23 6.15 -24.81
C ASN A 381 0.18 6.19 -23.34
N TRP A 382 1.47 6.00 -23.06
CA TRP A 382 2.01 6.18 -21.72
C TRP A 382 1.79 7.61 -21.16
N VAL A 383 2.12 8.66 -21.93
CA VAL A 383 1.87 10.06 -21.50
C VAL A 383 0.39 10.36 -21.25
N ARG A 384 -0.49 9.79 -22.07
CA ARG A 384 -1.95 9.93 -21.93
C ARG A 384 -2.53 9.07 -20.81
N GLY A 385 -1.70 8.27 -20.14
CA GLY A 385 -2.12 7.35 -19.09
C GLY A 385 -2.89 6.14 -19.60
N ALA A 386 -2.68 5.69 -20.83
CA ALA A 386 -3.25 4.44 -21.34
C ALA A 386 -2.38 3.23 -20.93
N ASP A 387 -3.02 2.10 -20.63
CA ASP A 387 -2.36 0.86 -20.20
C ASP A 387 -1.57 0.24 -21.37
N VAL A 388 -0.23 0.28 -21.31
CA VAL A 388 0.68 -0.07 -22.41
C VAL A 388 0.85 -1.60 -22.56
N ALA A 389 0.39 -2.38 -21.58
CA ALA A 389 0.68 -3.82 -21.47
C ALA A 389 -0.22 -4.76 -22.31
N THR A 390 -1.31 -4.29 -22.94
CA THR A 390 -2.32 -5.20 -23.55
C THR A 390 -2.87 -4.82 -24.93
N ALA A 391 -2.28 -3.89 -25.68
CA ALA A 391 -2.84 -3.49 -26.98
C ALA A 391 -2.31 -4.35 -28.16
N ALA A 392 -3.16 -5.24 -28.67
CA ALA A 392 -3.12 -5.69 -30.07
C ALA A 392 -3.85 -4.67 -30.95
N PRO A 393 -3.49 -4.50 -32.24
CA PRO A 393 -4.16 -3.51 -33.08
C PRO A 393 -5.60 -3.94 -33.36
N ALA A 394 -6.56 -3.19 -32.81
CA ALA A 394 -7.96 -3.32 -33.17
C ALA A 394 -8.34 -2.21 -34.15
N ALA A 395 -9.05 -2.61 -35.21
CA ALA A 395 -9.76 -1.70 -36.10
C ALA A 395 -10.69 -0.75 -35.31
N PRO A 396 -11.04 0.43 -35.82
CA PRO A 396 -11.70 1.46 -35.02
C PRO A 396 -13.11 1.00 -34.64
N ALA A 397 -13.26 0.59 -33.38
CA ALA A 397 -14.55 0.28 -32.78
C ALA A 397 -15.08 1.51 -32.04
N GLU A 398 -16.38 1.76 -32.18
CA GLU A 398 -17.12 2.80 -31.46
C GLU A 398 -16.73 2.86 -29.98
N VAL A 399 -16.35 4.05 -29.50
CA VAL A 399 -15.91 4.28 -28.13
C VAL A 399 -17.09 4.08 -27.17
N LYS A 400 -17.27 2.85 -26.68
CA LYS A 400 -18.16 2.57 -25.55
C LYS A 400 -17.62 3.28 -24.30
N LYS A 401 -18.45 4.14 -23.73
CA LYS A 401 -18.16 4.87 -22.49
C LYS A 401 -17.86 3.88 -21.36
N GLU A 402 -16.67 3.99 -20.79
CA GLU A 402 -16.19 3.15 -19.68
C GLU A 402 -17.15 3.22 -18.46
N THR A 403 -17.45 2.07 -17.87
CA THR A 403 -18.23 2.00 -16.62
C THR A 403 -17.43 2.54 -15.42
N LYS A 404 -18.10 2.88 -14.31
CA LYS A 404 -17.41 3.32 -13.08
C LYS A 404 -16.44 2.26 -12.52
N ALA A 405 -16.76 0.97 -12.70
CA ALA A 405 -15.91 -0.13 -12.26
C ALA A 405 -14.66 -0.22 -13.13
N GLN A 406 -14.83 -0.31 -14.45
CA GLN A 406 -13.71 -0.32 -15.40
C GLN A 406 -12.77 0.88 -15.20
N ARG A 407 -13.33 2.09 -15.07
CA ARG A 407 -12.53 3.31 -14.83
C ARG A 407 -11.68 3.21 -13.57
N ALA A 408 -12.26 2.72 -12.49
CA ALA A 408 -11.52 2.62 -11.25
C ALA A 408 -10.47 1.49 -11.27
N GLU A 409 -10.76 0.37 -11.92
CA GLU A 409 -9.78 -0.71 -12.10
C GLU A 409 -8.61 -0.26 -12.99
N ARG A 410 -8.89 0.45 -14.07
CA ARG A 410 -7.89 1.03 -14.95
C ARG A 410 -6.99 2.03 -14.21
N LEU A 411 -7.57 3.01 -13.51
CA LEU A 411 -6.78 3.97 -12.70
C LEU A 411 -5.88 3.28 -11.68
N LYS A 412 -6.35 2.21 -11.01
CA LYS A 412 -5.52 1.45 -10.07
C LYS A 412 -4.36 0.70 -10.74
N ARG A 413 -4.46 0.34 -12.03
CA ARG A 413 -3.38 -0.31 -12.79
C ARG A 413 -2.36 0.70 -13.30
N GLU A 414 -2.82 1.88 -13.70
CA GLU A 414 -1.97 2.96 -14.23
C GLU A 414 -0.96 3.48 -13.21
N LEU A 415 -1.32 3.49 -11.91
CA LEU A 415 -0.52 4.13 -10.89
C LEU A 415 -0.65 3.43 -9.54
N ASN A 416 0.48 3.08 -8.92
CA ASN A 416 0.55 2.81 -7.49
C ASN A 416 0.66 4.15 -6.73
N PRO A 417 -0.41 4.62 -6.05
CA PRO A 417 -0.36 5.96 -5.45
C PRO A 417 0.63 6.05 -4.29
N TRP A 418 0.95 4.94 -3.62
CA TRP A 418 1.88 4.93 -2.47
C TRP A 418 3.31 5.32 -2.83
N GLU A 419 3.67 5.26 -4.11
CA GLU A 419 4.99 5.67 -4.60
C GLU A 419 5.03 7.15 -5.02
N GLN A 420 3.92 7.88 -4.87
CA GLN A 420 3.71 9.19 -5.50
C GLN A 420 3.67 10.34 -4.48
N LEU A 421 4.48 10.27 -3.42
CA LEU A 421 4.57 11.34 -2.42
C LEU A 421 5.04 12.67 -3.03
N GLU A 422 5.95 12.62 -4.02
CA GLU A 422 6.45 13.85 -4.65
C GLU A 422 5.38 14.58 -5.46
N ALA A 423 4.41 13.86 -6.02
CA ALA A 423 3.26 14.48 -6.66
C ALA A 423 2.43 15.29 -5.63
N ILE A 424 2.23 14.75 -4.43
CA ILE A 424 1.54 15.46 -3.33
C ILE A 424 2.32 16.72 -2.93
N ARG A 425 3.65 16.61 -2.78
CA ARG A 425 4.52 17.75 -2.50
C ARG A 425 4.47 18.82 -3.58
N ARG A 426 4.42 18.42 -4.85
CA ARG A 426 4.23 19.35 -5.98
C ARG A 426 2.88 20.06 -5.89
N PHE A 427 1.78 19.33 -5.67
CA PHE A 427 0.46 19.95 -5.52
C PHE A 427 0.38 20.92 -4.36
N ALA A 428 1.10 20.66 -3.27
CA ALA A 428 1.20 21.57 -2.15
C ALA A 428 1.94 22.87 -2.50
N ARG A 429 2.94 22.82 -3.38
CA ARG A 429 3.65 24.01 -3.88
C ARG A 429 2.83 24.79 -4.92
N GLU A 430 2.10 24.09 -5.77
CA GLU A 430 1.33 24.67 -6.89
C GLU A 430 -0.12 25.05 -6.51
N GLY A 431 -0.59 24.63 -5.34
CA GLY A 431 -1.92 24.92 -4.81
C GLY A 431 -3.02 23.98 -5.33
N TYR A 432 -4.20 24.04 -4.70
CA TYR A 432 -5.30 23.07 -4.91
C TYR A 432 -5.75 22.93 -6.37
N GLN A 433 -5.71 24.01 -7.16
CA GLN A 433 -6.15 24.00 -8.57
C GLN A 433 -5.24 23.18 -9.48
N SER A 434 -4.00 22.93 -9.09
CA SER A 434 -3.05 22.10 -9.84
C SER A 434 -3.41 20.60 -9.84
N ILE A 435 -4.29 20.18 -8.92
CA ILE A 435 -4.53 18.77 -8.64
C ILE A 435 -5.40 18.14 -9.74
N PRO A 436 -4.91 17.10 -10.45
CA PRO A 436 -5.70 16.42 -11.46
C PRO A 436 -6.94 15.74 -10.87
N ALA A 437 -8.02 15.68 -11.66
CA ALA A 437 -9.27 15.04 -11.22
C ALA A 437 -9.10 13.57 -10.80
N ALA A 438 -8.16 12.83 -11.40
CA ALA A 438 -7.86 11.45 -11.00
C ALA A 438 -7.33 11.36 -9.55
N TRP A 439 -6.54 12.35 -9.12
CA TRP A 439 -6.03 12.45 -7.77
C TRP A 439 -7.13 12.73 -6.74
N LEU A 440 -7.93 13.77 -6.99
CA LEU A 440 -9.06 14.15 -6.13
C LEU A 440 -10.07 13.00 -5.96
N ASN A 441 -10.35 12.28 -7.04
CA ASN A 441 -11.40 11.26 -7.04
C ASN A 441 -10.92 9.86 -6.65
N THR A 442 -9.62 9.56 -6.79
CA THR A 442 -9.10 8.19 -6.65
C THR A 442 -7.82 8.14 -5.81
N TYR A 443 -6.71 8.71 -6.28
CA TYR A 443 -5.38 8.40 -5.74
C TYR A 443 -5.12 8.92 -4.33
N PHE A 444 -5.66 10.09 -3.96
CA PHE A 444 -5.54 10.59 -2.58
C PHE A 444 -6.09 9.61 -1.53
N ARG A 445 -7.05 8.77 -1.91
CA ARG A 445 -7.65 7.80 -0.99
C ARG A 445 -6.63 6.75 -0.52
N TRP A 446 -5.59 6.44 -1.29
CA TRP A 446 -4.52 5.53 -0.84
C TRP A 446 -3.67 6.13 0.28
N TRP A 447 -3.60 7.46 0.33
CA TRP A 447 -2.93 8.25 1.38
C TRP A 447 -3.86 8.63 2.52
N GLY A 448 -5.05 8.02 2.63
CA GLY A 448 -5.97 8.36 3.71
C GLY A 448 -6.64 9.72 3.56
N VAL A 449 -6.56 10.32 2.37
CA VAL A 449 -7.05 11.67 2.07
C VAL A 449 -8.34 11.59 1.24
N TYR A 450 -9.37 12.32 1.65
CA TYR A 450 -10.58 12.54 0.86
C TYR A 450 -10.83 14.03 0.69
N THR A 451 -11.31 14.43 -0.48
CA THR A 451 -12.00 15.72 -0.64
C THR A 451 -13.18 15.78 0.33
N GLN A 452 -13.36 16.88 1.05
CA GLN A 452 -14.50 17.06 1.95
C GLN A 452 -15.65 17.80 1.27
N GLY A 453 -16.86 17.67 1.84
CA GLY A 453 -18.08 18.33 1.36
C GLY A 453 -18.24 19.78 1.84
N ASP A 454 -19.22 20.45 1.25
CA ASP A 454 -19.59 21.85 1.50
C ASP A 454 -20.61 22.06 2.64
N GLY A 455 -21.03 20.99 3.34
CA GLY A 455 -22.06 21.06 4.38
C GLY A 455 -23.47 20.70 3.91
N ILE A 456 -23.72 20.60 2.59
CA ILE A 456 -25.06 20.30 2.04
C ILE A 456 -25.23 18.79 1.80
N GLY A 457 -24.14 18.09 1.53
CA GLY A 457 -24.13 16.65 1.25
C GLY A 457 -24.69 16.28 -0.12
N ALA A 458 -25.24 15.07 -0.25
CA ALA A 458 -25.59 14.45 -1.53
C ALA A 458 -26.62 15.24 -2.36
N VAL A 459 -27.43 16.09 -1.73
CA VAL A 459 -28.45 16.92 -2.39
C VAL A 459 -27.88 18.21 -3.00
N GLY A 460 -26.67 18.64 -2.59
CA GLY A 460 -26.06 19.88 -3.06
C GLY A 460 -25.25 19.76 -4.36
N GLY A 461 -24.96 18.53 -4.81
CA GLY A 461 -24.10 18.26 -5.97
C GLY A 461 -24.76 17.46 -7.08
N LYS A 462 -23.99 16.61 -7.78
CA LYS A 462 -24.45 15.85 -8.96
C LYS A 462 -24.34 14.35 -8.70
N ALA A 463 -25.28 13.57 -9.25
CA ALA A 463 -25.28 12.11 -9.18
C ALA A 463 -25.21 11.52 -7.75
N GLY A 464 -25.85 12.18 -6.77
CA GLY A 464 -25.89 11.75 -5.38
C GLY A 464 -24.60 11.99 -4.59
N GLU A 465 -23.71 12.86 -5.08
CA GLU A 465 -22.49 13.28 -4.40
C GLU A 465 -22.47 14.82 -4.29
N GLY A 466 -22.27 15.33 -3.08
CA GLY A 466 -22.19 16.75 -2.75
C GLY A 466 -20.96 17.44 -3.34
N LYS A 467 -20.97 18.78 -3.34
CA LYS A 467 -19.86 19.58 -3.87
C LYS A 467 -18.64 19.44 -2.94
N ALA A 468 -17.47 19.34 -3.55
CA ALA A 468 -16.21 19.35 -2.82
C ALA A 468 -15.75 20.80 -2.60
N VAL A 469 -15.20 21.09 -1.42
CA VAL A 469 -14.51 22.34 -1.11
C VAL A 469 -12.99 22.13 -1.21
N PRO A 470 -12.16 23.19 -1.33
CA PRO A 470 -10.71 23.07 -1.50
C PRO A 470 -9.96 22.71 -0.20
N TYR A 471 -10.47 21.69 0.50
CA TYR A 471 -9.94 21.16 1.74
C TYR A 471 -10.10 19.64 1.77
N PHE A 472 -9.29 19.01 2.61
CA PHE A 472 -9.27 17.57 2.75
C PHE A 472 -9.66 17.12 4.15
N MET A 473 -10.33 15.96 4.18
CA MET A 473 -10.31 15.08 5.33
C MET A 473 -9.06 14.21 5.25
N VAL A 474 -8.31 14.13 6.35
CA VAL A 474 -7.14 13.27 6.50
C VAL A 474 -7.40 12.28 7.63
N ARG A 475 -7.28 10.98 7.33
CA ARG A 475 -7.47 9.91 8.31
C ARG A 475 -6.14 9.27 8.68
N ILE A 476 -5.82 9.32 9.97
CA ILE A 476 -4.60 8.81 10.57
C ILE A 476 -4.78 7.35 10.94
N ARG A 477 -3.85 6.48 10.53
CA ARG A 477 -3.85 5.05 10.84
C ARG A 477 -3.29 4.83 12.23
N ILE A 478 -4.04 4.14 13.06
CA ILE A 478 -3.64 3.83 14.44
C ILE A 478 -3.97 2.35 14.69
N PRO A 479 -3.10 1.41 14.30
CA PRO A 479 -3.37 -0.01 14.44
C PRO A 479 -3.65 -0.38 15.90
N ASN A 480 -4.68 -1.20 16.13
CA ASN A 480 -5.15 -1.55 17.48
C ASN A 480 -5.55 -0.33 18.36
N GLY A 481 -5.72 0.85 17.76
CA GLY A 481 -5.96 2.10 18.49
C GLY A 481 -4.82 2.54 19.40
N GLN A 482 -3.62 1.99 19.27
CA GLN A 482 -2.48 2.28 20.15
C GLN A 482 -1.83 3.62 19.81
N LEU A 483 -1.78 4.53 20.78
CA LEU A 483 -1.14 5.84 20.69
C LEU A 483 -0.23 6.09 21.89
N PHE A 484 0.72 7.01 21.70
CA PHE A 484 1.48 7.64 22.77
C PHE A 484 1.14 9.13 22.90
N SER A 485 1.38 9.70 24.09
CA SER A 485 1.12 11.10 24.43
C SER A 485 1.75 12.07 23.44
N HIS A 486 3.01 11.86 23.04
CA HIS A 486 3.69 12.68 22.04
C HIS A 486 3.02 12.64 20.65
N GLN A 487 2.45 11.49 20.26
CA GLN A 487 1.71 11.35 19.02
C GLN A 487 0.38 12.12 19.11
N LEU A 488 -0.34 12.02 20.23
CA LEU A 488 -1.59 12.75 20.42
C LEU A 488 -1.37 14.27 20.48
N ARG A 489 -0.30 14.76 21.13
CA ARG A 489 0.09 16.18 21.09
C ARG A 489 0.40 16.66 19.68
N MET A 490 1.09 15.83 18.89
CA MET A 490 1.36 16.16 17.49
C MET A 490 0.05 16.27 16.69
N ILE A 491 -0.89 15.33 16.86
CA ILE A 491 -2.21 15.42 16.23
C ILE A 491 -2.94 16.68 16.67
N ALA A 492 -2.89 17.04 17.96
CA ALA A 492 -3.49 18.26 18.49
C ALA A 492 -2.93 19.53 17.86
N ARG A 493 -1.61 19.59 17.64
CA ARG A 493 -0.95 20.71 16.94
C ARG A 493 -1.50 20.89 15.53
N PHE A 494 -1.68 19.80 14.77
CA PHE A 494 -2.26 19.88 13.42
C PHE A 494 -3.77 20.11 13.43
N ALA A 495 -4.48 19.63 14.45
CA ALA A 495 -5.88 19.95 14.67
C ALA A 495 -6.05 21.48 14.76
N GLU A 496 -5.26 22.13 15.61
CA GLU A 496 -5.28 23.59 15.80
C GLU A 496 -4.82 24.36 14.55
N ARG A 497 -3.67 23.99 13.99
CA ARG A 497 -3.06 24.72 12.87
C ARG A 497 -3.82 24.58 11.56
N SER A 498 -4.27 23.38 11.25
CA SER A 498 -4.68 22.98 9.90
C SER A 498 -6.09 22.40 9.85
N ALA A 499 -6.74 22.21 11.00
CA ALA A 499 -8.03 21.50 11.09
C ALA A 499 -9.04 22.17 12.05
N ARG A 500 -8.90 23.49 12.25
CA ARG A 500 -9.82 24.34 13.03
C ARG A 500 -10.06 23.86 14.46
N GLY A 501 -9.01 23.32 15.09
CA GLY A 501 -9.01 22.92 16.50
C GLY A 501 -9.77 21.65 16.82
N GLN A 502 -10.18 20.85 15.83
CA GLN A 502 -11.01 19.66 16.04
C GLN A 502 -10.43 18.39 15.41
N ALA A 503 -10.65 17.26 16.08
CA ALA A 503 -10.37 15.94 15.56
C ALA A 503 -11.46 14.94 15.96
N ASP A 504 -11.69 13.93 15.13
CA ASP A 504 -12.76 12.95 15.34
C ASP A 504 -12.21 11.51 15.43
N ILE A 505 -12.39 10.87 16.60
CA ILE A 505 -12.18 9.43 16.77
C ILE A 505 -13.23 8.66 15.97
N THR A 506 -12.77 7.63 15.27
CA THR A 506 -13.59 6.87 14.33
C THR A 506 -13.97 5.51 14.90
N VAL A 507 -15.05 4.92 14.36
CA VAL A 507 -15.46 3.54 14.67
C VAL A 507 -14.49 2.44 14.21
N ARG A 508 -13.27 2.82 13.83
CA ARG A 508 -12.16 1.93 13.46
C ARG A 508 -10.85 2.35 14.14
N GLU A 509 -10.96 2.97 15.31
CA GLU A 509 -9.80 3.31 16.16
C GLU A 509 -8.81 4.28 15.48
N ASN A 510 -9.24 5.00 14.44
CA ASN A 510 -8.45 6.07 13.82
C ASN A 510 -8.84 7.43 14.41
N ILE A 511 -8.04 8.45 14.10
CA ILE A 511 -8.41 9.86 14.23
C ILE A 511 -8.53 10.49 12.83
N GLN A 512 -9.53 11.36 12.65
CA GLN A 512 -9.74 12.14 11.43
C GLN A 512 -9.59 13.63 11.70
N LEU A 513 -8.90 14.31 10.79
CA LEU A 513 -8.82 15.77 10.70
C LEU A 513 -9.61 16.24 9.48
N HIS A 514 -10.29 17.36 9.59
CA HIS A 514 -11.02 18.04 8.51
C HIS A 514 -10.42 19.41 8.27
N TRP A 515 -10.75 20.08 7.16
CA TRP A 515 -10.23 21.40 6.80
C TRP A 515 -8.75 21.47 6.45
N VAL A 516 -8.08 20.33 6.25
CA VAL A 516 -6.64 20.31 5.94
C VAL A 516 -6.42 20.85 4.52
N PRO A 517 -5.69 21.95 4.34
CA PRO A 517 -5.37 22.48 3.02
C PRO A 517 -4.26 21.65 2.33
N ILE A 518 -4.11 21.74 1.01
CA ILE A 518 -3.09 20.93 0.30
C ILE A 518 -1.67 21.30 0.75
N GLU A 519 -1.47 22.56 1.07
CA GLU A 519 -0.21 23.18 1.48
C GLU A 519 0.34 22.56 2.77
N ASP A 520 -0.54 22.21 3.71
CA ASP A 520 -0.18 21.60 5.00
C ASP A 520 -0.03 20.08 4.92
N LEU A 521 -0.56 19.44 3.87
CA LEU A 521 -0.64 17.99 3.79
C LEU A 521 0.74 17.32 3.83
N PRO A 522 1.77 17.73 3.08
CA PRO A 522 3.09 17.09 3.14
C PRO A 522 3.73 17.14 4.54
N ASP A 523 3.65 18.29 5.23
CA ASP A 523 4.19 18.43 6.59
C ASP A 523 3.43 17.55 7.59
N LEU A 524 2.10 17.45 7.46
CA LEU A 524 1.30 16.52 8.26
C LEU A 524 1.73 15.07 8.03
N LEU A 525 1.87 14.64 6.77
CA LEU A 525 2.28 13.28 6.43
C LEU A 525 3.68 12.95 6.97
N GLU A 526 4.62 13.89 6.83
CA GLU A 526 6.00 13.71 7.29
C GLU A 526 6.10 13.74 8.82
N SER A 527 5.37 14.64 9.50
CA SER A 527 5.28 14.69 10.95
C SER A 527 4.68 13.41 11.54
N LEU A 528 3.63 12.88 10.90
CA LEU A 528 3.05 11.58 11.25
C LEU A 528 4.10 10.47 11.13
N TRP A 529 4.77 10.39 9.97
CA TRP A 529 5.79 9.38 9.73
C TRP A 529 6.92 9.43 10.76
N ARG A 530 7.47 10.61 11.05
CA ARG A 530 8.53 10.81 12.06
C ARG A 530 8.09 10.42 13.47
N SER A 531 6.79 10.50 13.77
CA SER A 531 6.20 10.06 15.05
C SER A 531 5.81 8.57 15.08
N GLY A 532 6.09 7.81 14.02
CA GLY A 532 5.72 6.39 13.92
C GLY A 532 4.25 6.14 13.52
N LEU A 533 3.55 7.15 13.03
CA LEU A 533 2.19 7.05 12.48
C LEU A 533 2.18 7.21 10.96
N THR A 534 1.07 6.86 10.31
CA THR A 534 0.90 7.06 8.87
C THR A 534 -0.57 7.27 8.53
N THR A 535 -0.88 7.81 7.36
CA THR A 535 -2.24 7.85 6.81
C THR A 535 -2.47 6.80 5.71
N MET A 536 -1.40 6.10 5.31
CA MET A 536 -1.46 5.14 4.21
C MET A 536 -2.49 4.04 4.49
N GLY A 537 -3.28 3.73 3.46
CA GLY A 537 -4.26 2.64 3.48
C GLY A 537 -5.49 2.87 4.37
N THR A 538 -5.65 4.02 5.04
CA THR A 538 -6.85 4.28 5.86
C THR A 538 -8.11 4.52 5.03
N CYS A 539 -7.92 4.79 3.73
CA CYS A 539 -8.95 4.99 2.72
C CYS A 539 -8.63 4.11 1.48
N GLY A 540 -9.29 4.32 0.33
CA GLY A 540 -8.97 3.60 -0.92
C GLY A 540 -9.51 2.15 -0.99
N ASP A 541 -9.11 1.46 -2.06
CA ASP A 541 -9.42 0.05 -2.33
C ASP A 541 -8.23 -0.84 -1.87
N VAL A 542 -7.95 -0.74 -0.57
CA VAL A 542 -6.85 -1.37 0.16
C VAL A 542 -7.30 -1.73 1.59
N THR A 543 -6.41 -2.37 2.35
CA THR A 543 -6.62 -2.73 3.76
C THR A 543 -6.67 -1.49 4.65
N ARG A 544 -7.83 -1.28 5.28
CA ARG A 544 -8.09 -0.25 6.28
C ARG A 544 -7.32 -0.53 7.57
N ASN A 545 -7.48 0.34 8.56
CA ASN A 545 -6.91 0.11 9.88
C ASN A 545 -7.31 -1.28 10.39
N VAL A 546 -6.33 -2.06 10.82
CA VAL A 546 -6.55 -3.36 11.48
C VAL A 546 -6.85 -3.05 12.93
N THR A 547 -8.06 -3.37 13.36
CA THR A 547 -8.56 -3.05 14.70
C THR A 547 -8.38 -4.23 15.64
N GLY A 548 -8.30 -3.98 16.94
CA GLY A 548 -8.19 -5.03 17.95
C GLY A 548 -8.72 -4.56 19.30
N CYS A 549 -8.42 -5.26 20.38
CA CYS A 549 -8.84 -4.78 21.69
C CYS A 549 -7.99 -3.55 22.09
N PRO A 550 -8.60 -2.41 22.44
CA PRO A 550 -7.87 -1.28 23.01
C PRO A 550 -7.07 -1.68 24.26
N MET A 551 -7.59 -2.66 25.02
CA MET A 551 -6.98 -3.16 26.25
C MET A 551 -6.04 -4.35 26.06
N ALA A 552 -5.69 -4.69 24.82
CA ALA A 552 -4.75 -5.76 24.53
C ALA A 552 -3.42 -5.54 25.29
N GLY A 553 -2.98 -6.56 26.01
CA GLY A 553 -1.77 -6.54 26.83
C GLY A 553 -1.97 -6.06 28.27
N VAL A 554 -3.16 -5.58 28.65
CA VAL A 554 -3.44 -5.08 30.02
C VAL A 554 -4.78 -5.51 30.61
N ASP A 555 -5.68 -6.04 29.79
CA ASP A 555 -6.95 -6.64 30.22
C ASP A 555 -6.66 -7.92 31.03
N ALA A 556 -7.26 -8.05 32.22
CA ALA A 556 -7.09 -9.22 33.07
C ALA A 556 -7.80 -10.47 32.52
N ASP A 557 -8.81 -10.26 31.68
CA ASP A 557 -9.64 -11.34 31.14
C ASP A 557 -9.27 -11.71 29.70
N GLU A 558 -8.24 -11.10 29.10
CA GLU A 558 -7.80 -11.44 27.74
C GLU A 558 -7.26 -12.87 27.67
N LEU A 559 -7.60 -13.58 26.59
CA LEU A 559 -7.04 -14.91 26.34
C LEU A 559 -5.59 -14.82 25.83
N LEU A 560 -5.27 -13.75 25.09
CA LEU A 560 -3.92 -13.41 24.64
C LEU A 560 -3.85 -11.93 24.24
N ASP A 561 -2.65 -11.34 24.28
CA ASP A 561 -2.42 -10.03 23.68
C ASP A 561 -2.29 -10.16 22.16
N ALA A 562 -3.35 -9.82 21.44
CA ALA A 562 -3.38 -9.89 19.96
C ALA A 562 -2.74 -8.68 19.28
N SER A 563 -2.31 -7.64 20.01
CA SER A 563 -1.80 -6.42 19.41
C SER A 563 -0.52 -6.62 18.59
N PRO A 564 0.44 -7.51 18.93
CA PRO A 564 1.59 -7.78 18.08
C PRO A 564 1.19 -8.34 16.70
N LEU A 565 0.14 -9.18 16.67
CA LEU A 565 -0.40 -9.74 15.43
C LEU A 565 -1.16 -8.69 14.60
N VAL A 566 -1.88 -7.76 15.25
CA VAL A 566 -2.48 -6.60 14.57
C VAL A 566 -1.41 -5.74 13.89
N GLN A 567 -0.29 -5.50 14.58
CA GLN A 567 0.84 -4.75 14.03
C GLN A 567 1.50 -5.51 12.87
N ALA A 568 1.72 -6.82 13.01
CA ALA A 568 2.29 -7.66 11.95
C ALA A 568 1.39 -7.70 10.70
N ALA A 569 0.08 -7.89 10.86
CA ALA A 569 -0.89 -7.85 9.76
C ALA A 569 -0.93 -6.47 9.09
N THR A 570 -0.80 -5.39 9.86
CA THR A 570 -0.68 -4.03 9.30
C THR A 570 0.59 -3.88 8.46
N ARG A 571 1.77 -4.30 8.97
CA ARG A 571 3.03 -4.22 8.23
C ARG A 571 3.04 -5.08 6.96
N MET A 572 2.44 -6.27 7.03
CA MET A 572 2.35 -7.19 5.89
C MET A 572 1.54 -6.59 4.72
N LEU A 573 0.46 -5.87 5.02
CA LEU A 573 -0.52 -5.43 4.01
C LEU A 573 -0.35 -3.96 3.59
N ASN A 574 0.04 -3.07 4.50
CA ASN A 574 0.10 -1.64 4.25
C ASN A 574 1.45 -1.23 3.64
N GLY A 575 1.43 -0.43 2.56
CA GLY A 575 2.65 -0.07 1.84
C GLY A 575 3.25 -1.23 1.03
N ASN A 576 2.55 -2.37 0.95
CA ASN A 576 2.97 -3.53 0.18
C ASN A 576 2.36 -3.47 -1.24
N PRO A 577 3.18 -3.43 -2.31
CA PRO A 577 2.70 -3.35 -3.70
C PRO A 577 1.91 -4.59 -4.18
N ASP A 578 1.87 -5.68 -3.42
CA ASP A 578 0.99 -6.80 -3.74
C ASP A 578 -0.47 -6.56 -3.29
N PHE A 579 -0.69 -5.61 -2.39
CA PHE A 579 -1.99 -5.35 -1.75
C PHE A 579 -2.50 -3.91 -1.94
N TYR A 580 -1.85 -3.09 -2.78
CA TYR A 580 -2.35 -1.76 -3.11
C TYR A 580 -3.59 -1.78 -4.02
N ASN A 581 -3.87 -2.89 -4.72
CA ASN A 581 -4.98 -2.98 -5.66
C ASN A 581 -5.93 -4.12 -5.29
N LEU A 582 -6.73 -3.92 -4.24
CA LEU A 582 -7.84 -4.82 -3.90
C LEU A 582 -9.12 -4.42 -4.67
N PRO A 583 -10.14 -5.29 -4.81
CA PRO A 583 -11.40 -4.92 -5.46
C PRO A 583 -12.10 -3.73 -4.80
N ARG A 584 -12.02 -3.64 -3.46
CA ARG A 584 -12.64 -2.57 -2.67
C ARG A 584 -11.96 -2.46 -1.30
N LYS A 585 -12.43 -1.53 -0.45
CA LYS A 585 -12.03 -1.41 0.97
C LYS A 585 -12.08 -2.76 1.68
N TYR A 586 -11.03 -3.08 2.42
CA TYR A 586 -10.87 -4.35 3.14
C TYR A 586 -10.63 -4.10 4.62
N LYS A 587 -11.41 -4.72 5.50
CA LYS A 587 -11.43 -4.46 6.94
C LYS A 587 -11.12 -5.74 7.70
N ILE A 588 -10.16 -5.65 8.62
CA ILE A 588 -9.71 -6.77 9.44
C ILE A 588 -9.83 -6.36 10.90
N THR A 589 -10.23 -7.30 11.75
CA THR A 589 -9.99 -7.21 13.18
C THR A 589 -9.42 -8.51 13.73
N ILE A 590 -8.53 -8.38 14.71
CA ILE A 590 -7.90 -9.49 15.42
C ILE A 590 -7.96 -9.14 16.90
N THR A 591 -8.56 -10.00 17.71
CA THR A 591 -8.78 -9.70 19.14
C THR A 591 -8.58 -10.93 20.01
N GLY A 592 -7.88 -10.72 21.14
CA GLY A 592 -7.78 -11.68 22.22
C GLY A 592 -8.73 -11.41 23.39
N CYS A 593 -9.50 -10.33 23.31
CA CYS A 593 -10.43 -9.92 24.36
C CYS A 593 -11.69 -10.77 24.35
N ARG A 594 -12.16 -11.19 25.53
CA ARG A 594 -13.41 -11.96 25.68
C ARG A 594 -14.64 -11.16 25.31
N ALA A 595 -14.62 -9.83 25.45
CA ALA A 595 -15.76 -8.97 25.16
C ALA A 595 -16.00 -8.73 23.65
N TRP A 596 -15.07 -9.13 22.78
CA TRP A 596 -15.09 -8.85 21.34
C TRP A 596 -15.41 -7.36 21.05
N CYS A 597 -14.76 -6.46 21.77
CA CYS A 597 -14.99 -5.01 21.68
C CYS A 597 -14.63 -4.40 20.31
N SER A 598 -13.92 -5.15 19.46
CA SER A 598 -13.56 -4.75 18.10
C SER A 598 -14.55 -5.19 17.01
N TYR A 599 -15.66 -5.83 17.41
CA TYR A 599 -16.78 -6.25 16.55
C TYR A 599 -16.36 -7.15 15.36
N PRO A 600 -15.82 -8.36 15.61
CA PRO A 600 -15.36 -9.30 14.57
C PRO A 600 -16.42 -9.66 13.53
N GLU A 601 -17.70 -9.58 13.88
CA GLU A 601 -18.84 -9.95 13.04
C GLU A 601 -19.05 -9.04 11.83
N ILE A 602 -18.49 -7.82 11.82
CA ILE A 602 -18.76 -6.81 10.78
C ILE A 602 -17.56 -6.48 9.89
N ASN A 603 -16.49 -7.25 10.02
CA ASN A 603 -15.23 -7.09 9.28
C ASN A 603 -15.12 -8.12 8.14
N ASP A 604 -14.35 -7.80 7.10
CA ASP A 604 -14.06 -8.76 6.02
C ASP A 604 -13.29 -9.97 6.57
N ILE A 605 -12.42 -9.75 7.57
CA ILE A 605 -11.85 -10.77 8.47
C ILE A 605 -12.12 -10.39 9.92
N GLY A 606 -12.66 -11.31 10.72
CA GLY A 606 -12.69 -11.23 12.17
C GLY A 606 -12.01 -12.45 12.81
N MET A 607 -10.94 -12.23 13.57
CA MET A 607 -10.27 -13.29 14.35
C MET A 607 -10.49 -13.08 15.84
N THR A 608 -10.99 -14.11 16.51
CA THR A 608 -11.30 -14.09 17.95
C THR A 608 -10.52 -15.19 18.65
N ALA A 609 -9.79 -14.83 19.70
CA ALA A 609 -9.06 -15.83 20.47
C ALA A 609 -9.99 -16.87 21.07
N VAL A 610 -9.55 -18.13 21.04
CA VAL A 610 -10.22 -19.29 21.62
C VAL A 610 -9.19 -20.24 22.20
N CYS A 611 -9.55 -20.95 23.25
CA CYS A 611 -8.71 -21.98 23.85
C CYS A 611 -9.11 -23.34 23.31
N HIS A 612 -8.15 -24.11 22.81
CA HIS A 612 -8.38 -25.46 22.31
C HIS A 612 -8.64 -26.41 23.50
N PRO A 613 -9.82 -27.06 23.59
CA PRO A 613 -10.25 -27.75 24.81
C PRO A 613 -9.38 -28.95 25.16
N ALA A 614 -8.78 -29.62 24.17
CA ALA A 614 -7.95 -30.81 24.42
C ALA A 614 -6.48 -30.49 24.73
N SER A 615 -5.95 -29.37 24.23
CA SER A 615 -4.51 -29.05 24.33
C SER A 615 -4.23 -27.86 25.25
N GLY A 616 -5.23 -27.05 25.58
CA GLY A 616 -5.06 -25.78 26.28
C GLY A 616 -4.41 -24.68 25.43
N GLU A 617 -4.09 -24.95 24.16
CA GLU A 617 -3.45 -23.99 23.27
C GLU A 617 -4.41 -22.85 22.92
N VAL A 618 -3.96 -21.61 23.08
CA VAL A 618 -4.73 -20.44 22.66
C VAL A 618 -4.43 -20.14 21.19
N GLY A 619 -5.46 -20.23 20.37
CA GLY A 619 -5.44 -19.88 18.95
C GLY A 619 -6.60 -18.95 18.60
N PHE A 620 -7.07 -19.01 17.36
CA PHE A 620 -8.11 -18.15 16.84
C PHE A 620 -9.19 -18.95 16.12
N SER A 621 -10.42 -18.49 16.30
CA SER A 621 -11.53 -18.78 15.41
C SER A 621 -11.68 -17.62 14.42
N VAL A 622 -12.03 -17.95 13.17
CA VAL A 622 -12.00 -17.00 12.06
C VAL A 622 -13.39 -16.84 11.45
N ARG A 623 -13.77 -15.59 11.20
CA ARG A 623 -14.97 -15.21 10.45
C ARG A 623 -14.59 -14.42 9.20
N VAL A 624 -15.34 -14.61 8.12
CA VAL A 624 -15.10 -13.95 6.83
C VAL A 624 -16.36 -13.32 6.23
N GLY A 625 -16.16 -12.26 5.46
CA GLY A 625 -17.23 -11.68 4.64
C GLY A 625 -18.20 -10.76 5.38
N GLY A 626 -17.81 -10.14 6.49
CA GLY A 626 -18.65 -9.17 7.18
C GLY A 626 -18.72 -7.80 6.49
N GLY A 627 -19.85 -7.11 6.65
CA GLY A 627 -19.95 -5.70 6.31
C GLY A 627 -21.37 -5.15 6.25
N LEU A 628 -21.55 -3.95 6.78
CA LEU A 628 -22.84 -3.27 6.97
C LEU A 628 -23.37 -2.65 5.66
N SER A 629 -23.11 -1.37 5.37
CA SER A 629 -23.59 -0.71 4.13
C SER A 629 -25.08 -0.94 3.86
N THR A 630 -25.53 -0.95 2.60
CA THR A 630 -26.94 -1.08 2.22
C THR A 630 -27.52 -2.47 2.50
N ASN A 631 -26.76 -3.52 2.14
CA ASN A 631 -27.11 -4.93 2.35
C ASN A 631 -26.22 -5.52 3.45
N PRO A 632 -26.56 -5.40 4.74
CA PRO A 632 -25.71 -5.90 5.82
C PRO A 632 -25.52 -7.41 5.74
N HIS A 633 -24.31 -7.87 6.03
CA HIS A 633 -23.97 -9.29 6.14
C HIS A 633 -23.04 -9.44 7.34
N LEU A 634 -23.43 -10.29 8.30
CA LEU A 634 -22.54 -10.66 9.41
C LEU A 634 -21.55 -11.72 8.89
N ALA A 635 -20.30 -11.61 9.31
CA ALA A 635 -19.23 -12.49 8.88
C ALA A 635 -19.53 -13.95 9.27
N LEU A 636 -19.33 -14.87 8.34
CA LEU A 636 -19.55 -16.30 8.56
C LEU A 636 -18.33 -16.91 9.22
N ARG A 637 -18.56 -17.71 10.27
CA ARG A 637 -17.53 -18.45 10.96
C ARG A 637 -17.04 -19.61 10.09
N LEU A 638 -15.73 -19.75 9.93
CA LEU A 638 -15.13 -20.92 9.29
C LEU A 638 -15.09 -22.10 10.25
N GLY A 639 -15.11 -23.32 9.72
CA GLY A 639 -14.99 -24.56 10.47
C GLY A 639 -13.56 -24.86 10.94
N ALA A 640 -12.76 -23.81 11.24
CA ALA A 640 -11.34 -23.90 11.51
C ALA A 640 -10.94 -23.32 12.88
N PHE A 641 -10.03 -24.02 13.55
CA PHE A 641 -9.15 -23.49 14.60
C PHE A 641 -7.81 -23.13 13.96
N VAL A 642 -7.37 -21.90 14.16
CA VAL A 642 -6.14 -21.35 13.60
C VAL A 642 -5.15 -21.12 14.73
N ARG A 643 -4.03 -21.83 14.73
CA ARG A 643 -2.96 -21.63 15.72
C ARG A 643 -2.38 -20.22 15.61
N ALA A 644 -1.82 -19.70 16.71
CA ALA A 644 -1.30 -18.33 16.73
C ALA A 644 -0.24 -18.07 15.64
N ASN A 645 0.63 -19.04 15.35
CA ASN A 645 1.65 -18.97 14.29
C ASN A 645 1.07 -19.06 12.86
N GLN A 646 -0.14 -19.61 12.69
CA GLN A 646 -0.83 -19.70 11.40
C GLN A 646 -1.67 -18.46 11.08
N ALA A 647 -1.92 -17.59 12.07
CA ALA A 647 -2.85 -16.48 11.94
C ALA A 647 -2.48 -15.50 10.82
N LEU A 648 -1.20 -15.12 10.71
CA LEU A 648 -0.74 -14.19 9.67
C LEU A 648 -0.80 -14.81 8.25
N PRO A 649 -0.34 -16.06 8.02
CA PRO A 649 -0.60 -16.79 6.78
C PRO A 649 -2.09 -16.84 6.40
N VAL A 650 -2.98 -17.12 7.36
CA VAL A 650 -4.43 -17.13 7.13
C VAL A 650 -4.92 -15.75 6.69
N VAL A 651 -4.53 -14.67 7.37
CA VAL A 651 -4.89 -13.31 6.95
C VAL A 651 -4.42 -13.02 5.52
N ARG A 652 -3.19 -13.42 5.17
CA ARG A 652 -2.65 -13.27 3.81
C ARG A 652 -3.50 -14.03 2.80
N GLY A 653 -3.74 -15.33 3.02
CA GLY A 653 -4.51 -16.18 2.11
C GLY A 653 -5.93 -15.66 1.85
N ILE A 654 -6.64 -15.22 2.89
CA ILE A 654 -7.98 -14.61 2.74
C ILE A 654 -7.89 -13.30 1.95
N THR A 655 -6.85 -12.49 2.19
CA THR A 655 -6.63 -11.24 1.44
C THR A 655 -6.34 -11.51 -0.04
N GLU A 656 -5.60 -12.56 -0.37
CA GLU A 656 -5.31 -12.98 -1.74
C GLU A 656 -6.56 -13.51 -2.46
N ILE A 657 -7.42 -14.29 -1.78
CA ILE A 657 -8.74 -14.69 -2.32
C ILE A 657 -9.54 -13.45 -2.70
N PHE A 658 -9.55 -12.43 -1.84
CA PHE A 658 -10.22 -11.17 -2.15
C PHE A 658 -9.56 -10.44 -3.33
N ARG A 659 -8.22 -10.30 -3.32
CA ARG A 659 -7.44 -9.63 -4.37
C ARG A 659 -7.71 -10.25 -5.74
N ASP A 660 -7.72 -11.58 -5.82
CA ASP A 660 -7.75 -12.34 -7.08
C ASP A 660 -9.19 -12.55 -7.61
N SER A 661 -10.20 -12.05 -6.89
CA SER A 661 -11.61 -12.22 -7.27
C SER A 661 -12.04 -11.28 -8.39
N ASN A 662 -11.96 -11.76 -9.63
CA ASN A 662 -12.36 -11.00 -10.83
C ASN A 662 -13.86 -10.63 -10.85
N VAL A 663 -14.73 -11.46 -10.25
CA VAL A 663 -16.18 -11.19 -10.20
C VAL A 663 -16.50 -9.94 -9.37
N LEU A 664 -15.74 -9.69 -8.30
CA LEU A 664 -15.90 -8.51 -7.45
C LEU A 664 -15.39 -7.22 -8.10
N ARG A 665 -14.67 -7.31 -9.22
CA ARG A 665 -14.14 -6.13 -9.93
C ARG A 665 -15.10 -5.59 -11.00
N GLN A 666 -16.23 -6.27 -11.25
CA GLN A 666 -17.18 -5.92 -12.30
C GLN A 666 -18.15 -4.80 -11.89
N ASP A 667 -18.49 -4.69 -10.61
CA ASP A 667 -19.44 -3.69 -10.09
C ASP A 667 -18.96 -3.13 -8.74
N ARG A 668 -18.75 -1.81 -8.68
CA ARG A 668 -18.24 -1.13 -7.47
C ARG A 668 -19.19 -1.23 -6.26
N GLU A 669 -20.48 -1.38 -6.49
CA GLU A 669 -21.48 -1.54 -5.41
C GLU A 669 -21.47 -2.97 -4.84
N LYS A 670 -20.99 -3.92 -5.63
CA LYS A 670 -20.92 -5.36 -5.32
C LYS A 670 -19.48 -5.88 -5.16
N ALA A 671 -18.52 -4.99 -4.90
CA ALA A 671 -17.08 -5.30 -4.89
C ALA A 671 -16.48 -5.70 -3.53
N ARG A 672 -17.29 -5.78 -2.45
CA ARG A 672 -16.81 -6.18 -1.11
C ARG A 672 -16.79 -7.70 -0.98
N LEU A 673 -15.92 -8.23 -0.10
CA LEU A 673 -15.77 -9.68 0.11
C LEU A 673 -17.10 -10.40 0.39
N LYS A 674 -17.99 -9.75 1.17
CA LYS A 674 -19.33 -10.27 1.47
C LYS A 674 -20.17 -10.68 0.25
N PHE A 675 -19.93 -10.09 -0.92
CA PHE A 675 -20.70 -10.41 -2.13
C PHE A 675 -20.34 -11.75 -2.76
N LEU A 676 -19.19 -12.33 -2.39
CA LEU A 676 -18.92 -13.74 -2.70
C LEU A 676 -20.02 -14.64 -2.14
N PHE A 677 -20.40 -14.40 -0.88
CA PHE A 677 -21.46 -15.15 -0.18
C PHE A 677 -22.86 -14.73 -0.64
N LEU A 678 -23.11 -13.42 -0.74
CA LEU A 678 -24.45 -12.92 -1.08
C LEU A 678 -24.88 -13.21 -2.53
N GLN A 679 -23.96 -13.32 -3.48
CA GLN A 679 -24.31 -13.32 -4.92
C GLN A 679 -23.52 -14.31 -5.78
N HIS A 680 -22.42 -14.89 -5.28
CA HIS A 680 -21.58 -15.78 -6.07
C HIS A 680 -21.48 -17.20 -5.51
N GLY A 681 -22.40 -17.59 -4.62
CA GLY A 681 -22.57 -18.98 -4.17
C GLY A 681 -21.43 -19.52 -3.31
N TRP A 682 -20.63 -18.64 -2.70
CA TRP A 682 -19.64 -19.06 -1.70
C TRP A 682 -20.33 -19.40 -0.37
N THR A 683 -19.84 -20.45 0.28
CA THR A 683 -20.20 -20.83 1.64
C THR A 683 -18.97 -20.78 2.54
N ALA A 684 -19.12 -20.91 3.85
CA ALA A 684 -17.97 -20.95 4.76
C ALA A 684 -17.03 -22.12 4.44
N GLU A 685 -17.60 -23.27 4.09
CA GLU A 685 -16.90 -24.50 3.76
C GLU A 685 -16.08 -24.33 2.47
N ARG A 686 -16.71 -23.88 1.38
CA ARG A 686 -16.01 -23.61 0.10
C ARG A 686 -14.93 -22.55 0.26
N PHE A 687 -15.17 -21.56 1.12
CA PHE A 687 -14.18 -20.53 1.40
C PHE A 687 -12.97 -21.11 2.14
N GLN A 688 -13.20 -21.98 3.13
CA GLN A 688 -12.14 -22.67 3.85
C GLN A 688 -11.34 -23.62 2.93
N GLU A 689 -12.00 -24.37 2.06
CA GLU A 689 -11.33 -25.25 1.08
C GLU A 689 -10.35 -24.47 0.18
N GLU A 690 -10.80 -23.34 -0.38
CA GLU A 690 -9.94 -22.48 -1.20
C GLU A 690 -8.79 -21.86 -0.38
N LEU A 691 -9.06 -21.51 0.88
CA LEU A 691 -8.04 -20.99 1.79
C LEU A 691 -6.97 -22.04 2.08
N GLU A 692 -7.34 -23.26 2.47
CA GLU A 692 -6.42 -24.36 2.74
C GLU A 692 -5.61 -24.74 1.50
N ARG A 693 -6.25 -24.73 0.31
CA ARG A 693 -5.56 -24.91 -0.98
C ARG A 693 -4.44 -23.91 -1.20
N ARG A 694 -4.63 -22.64 -0.82
CA ARG A 694 -3.60 -21.58 -0.93
C ARG A 694 -2.54 -21.68 0.15
N LEU A 695 -2.93 -22.08 1.36
CA LEU A 695 -2.02 -22.27 2.48
C LEU A 695 -1.09 -23.48 2.27
N GLY A 696 -1.56 -24.49 1.54
CA GLY A 696 -0.82 -25.75 1.34
C GLY A 696 -0.90 -26.70 2.53
N PHE A 697 -1.79 -26.42 3.49
CA PHE A 697 -2.07 -27.26 4.65
C PHE A 697 -3.52 -27.08 5.10
N SER A 698 -4.07 -28.12 5.75
CA SER A 698 -5.41 -28.07 6.33
C SER A 698 -5.39 -27.47 7.73
N LEU A 699 -6.45 -26.75 8.06
CA LEU A 699 -6.65 -26.18 9.39
C LEU A 699 -7.32 -27.22 10.31
N GLU A 700 -7.08 -27.11 11.60
CA GLU A 700 -7.74 -27.98 12.57
C GLU A 700 -9.24 -27.65 12.65
N PRO A 701 -10.12 -28.61 12.99
CA PRO A 701 -11.54 -28.32 13.15
C PRO A 701 -11.81 -27.21 14.17
N ALA A 702 -12.83 -26.39 13.91
CA ALA A 702 -13.27 -25.34 14.82
C ALA A 702 -13.61 -25.90 16.22
N VAL A 703 -13.18 -25.18 17.26
CA VAL A 703 -13.48 -25.46 18.66
C VAL A 703 -14.73 -24.70 19.15
N THR A 704 -15.23 -24.98 20.34
CA THR A 704 -16.35 -24.21 20.90
C THR A 704 -15.91 -22.77 21.20
N GLU A 705 -16.74 -21.80 20.79
CA GLU A 705 -16.60 -20.39 21.19
C GLU A 705 -17.62 -20.06 22.27
N VAL A 706 -17.27 -19.08 23.11
CA VAL A 706 -18.21 -18.44 24.04
C VAL A 706 -18.40 -16.99 23.57
N PRO A 707 -19.45 -16.70 22.78
CA PRO A 707 -19.75 -15.33 22.39
C PRO A 707 -19.99 -14.45 23.62
N PRO A 708 -19.51 -13.21 23.63
CA PRO A 708 -19.71 -12.31 24.76
C PRO A 708 -21.17 -11.94 24.97
N GLU A 709 -21.51 -11.73 26.24
CA GLU A 709 -22.79 -11.18 26.68
C GLU A 709 -23.04 -9.76 26.14
N ASP A 710 -24.24 -9.26 26.42
CA ASP A 710 -24.71 -7.98 25.93
C ASP A 710 -24.24 -6.78 26.78
N VAL A 711 -23.00 -6.37 26.55
CA VAL A 711 -22.39 -5.20 27.20
C VAL A 711 -22.06 -4.09 26.21
N TYR A 712 -21.79 -2.87 26.70
CA TYR A 712 -21.44 -1.73 25.84
C TYR A 712 -20.20 -1.99 24.99
N ARG A 713 -19.21 -2.71 25.55
CA ARG A 713 -17.92 -3.03 24.92
C ARG A 713 -17.10 -1.79 24.55
N ASP A 714 -17.18 -0.76 25.40
CA ASP A 714 -16.64 0.58 25.14
C ASP A 714 -15.45 0.98 26.02
N HIS A 715 -15.19 0.20 27.09
CA HIS A 715 -14.15 0.41 28.09
C HIS A 715 -14.23 1.77 28.82
N VAL A 716 -15.41 2.37 28.90
CA VAL A 716 -15.63 3.63 29.63
C VAL A 716 -15.63 3.40 31.14
N GLY A 717 -15.03 4.33 31.89
CA GLY A 717 -14.87 4.31 33.34
C GLY A 717 -13.45 3.96 33.79
N ILE A 718 -13.27 3.82 35.12
CA ILE A 718 -12.00 3.39 35.72
C ILE A 718 -12.08 1.91 36.05
N HIS A 719 -11.11 1.15 35.56
CA HIS A 719 -11.09 -0.32 35.68
C HIS A 719 -9.70 -0.80 36.08
N ALA A 720 -9.64 -1.89 36.83
CA ALA A 720 -8.37 -2.54 37.14
C ALA A 720 -7.71 -3.08 35.87
N GLN A 721 -6.38 -2.99 35.80
CA GLN A 721 -5.58 -3.73 34.82
C GLN A 721 -5.12 -5.05 35.42
N LYS A 722 -4.59 -5.94 34.58
CA LYS A 722 -3.99 -7.20 35.03
C LYS A 722 -2.73 -7.02 35.88
N GLN A 723 -2.07 -5.87 35.75
CA GLN A 723 -0.96 -5.47 36.62
C GLN A 723 -1.50 -4.98 37.97
N ASP A 724 -1.04 -5.59 39.05
CA ASP A 724 -1.44 -5.20 40.41
C ASP A 724 -1.12 -3.72 40.70
N GLY A 725 -2.10 -3.03 41.28
CA GLY A 725 -1.98 -1.61 41.64
C GLY A 725 -2.14 -0.63 40.47
N TYR A 726 -2.46 -1.10 39.26
CA TYR A 726 -2.72 -0.26 38.10
C TYR A 726 -4.18 -0.29 37.64
N VAL A 727 -4.60 0.82 37.04
CA VAL A 727 -5.94 1.03 36.46
C VAL A 727 -5.83 1.69 35.09
N TYR A 728 -6.83 1.47 34.25
CA TYR A 728 -7.05 2.28 33.06
C TYR A 728 -8.28 3.17 33.23
N ALA A 729 -8.29 4.32 32.57
CA ALA A 729 -9.38 5.28 32.61
C ALA A 729 -9.88 5.57 31.19
N GLY A 730 -11.09 5.09 30.86
CA GLY A 730 -11.72 5.31 29.56
C GLY A 730 -12.76 6.42 29.61
N VAL A 731 -12.61 7.43 28.75
CA VAL A 731 -13.51 8.58 28.66
C VAL A 731 -14.53 8.42 27.55
N ALA A 732 -15.80 8.72 27.84
CA ALA A 732 -16.87 8.71 26.87
C ALA A 732 -16.85 10.01 26.03
N VAL A 733 -16.38 9.90 24.79
CA VAL A 733 -16.25 11.04 23.88
C VAL A 733 -17.47 11.07 22.95
N LEU A 734 -18.41 11.97 23.21
CA LEU A 734 -19.65 12.06 22.45
C LEU A 734 -19.37 12.28 20.95
N ARG A 735 -19.76 11.31 20.12
CA ARG A 735 -19.56 11.30 18.66
C ARG A 735 -18.08 11.28 18.26
N GLY A 736 -17.19 10.94 19.19
CA GLY A 736 -15.74 10.92 19.01
C GLY A 736 -15.08 12.28 18.78
N ARG A 737 -15.76 13.40 18.97
CA ARG A 737 -15.19 14.73 18.69
C ARG A 737 -14.38 15.24 19.88
N LEU A 738 -13.12 15.58 19.64
CA LEU A 738 -12.20 16.18 20.60
C LEU A 738 -11.71 17.55 20.10
N THR A 739 -11.50 18.47 21.04
CA THR A 739 -10.76 19.70 20.78
C THR A 739 -9.25 19.48 20.85
N ALA A 740 -8.46 20.39 20.27
CA ALA A 740 -7.00 20.39 20.41
C ALA A 740 -6.56 20.43 21.88
N ASP A 741 -7.22 21.24 22.70
CA ASP A 741 -6.94 21.32 24.15
C ASP A 741 -7.26 20.02 24.88
N GLN A 742 -8.41 19.40 24.61
CA GLN A 742 -8.74 18.09 25.20
C GLN A 742 -7.69 17.03 24.85
N MET A 743 -7.21 17.02 23.60
CA MET A 743 -6.14 16.09 23.19
C MET A 743 -4.81 16.37 23.92
N ARG A 744 -4.43 17.64 24.10
CA ARG A 744 -3.24 18.03 24.87
C ARG A 744 -3.37 17.61 26.33
N THR A 745 -4.49 17.96 26.96
CA THR A 745 -4.78 17.60 28.35
C THR A 745 -4.74 16.09 28.55
N MET A 746 -5.37 15.30 27.69
CA MET A 746 -5.32 13.84 27.79
C MET A 746 -3.91 13.28 27.63
N ALA A 747 -3.08 13.87 26.76
CA ALA A 747 -1.68 13.47 26.64
C ALA A 747 -0.86 13.82 27.90
N ASP A 748 -1.09 15.01 28.49
CA ASP A 748 -0.42 15.44 29.72
C ASP A 748 -0.83 14.57 30.92
N LEU A 749 -2.11 14.21 31.01
CA LEU A 749 -2.62 13.30 32.04
C LEU A 749 -2.07 11.88 31.85
N ALA A 750 -1.93 11.40 30.60
CA ALA A 750 -1.32 10.11 30.33
C ALA A 750 0.14 10.03 30.77
N ASP A 751 0.91 11.11 30.59
CA ASP A 751 2.30 11.18 31.05
C ASP A 751 2.40 11.33 32.58
N ARG A 752 1.51 12.13 33.18
CA ARG A 752 1.54 12.43 34.62
C ARG A 752 1.11 11.24 35.48
N TYR A 753 0.01 10.60 35.09
CA TYR A 753 -0.63 9.55 35.88
C TYR A 753 -0.27 8.16 35.40
N GLY A 754 0.08 7.98 34.13
CA GLY A 754 0.35 6.69 33.50
C GLY A 754 1.76 6.56 32.91
N THR A 755 1.86 5.86 31.78
CA THR A 755 3.12 5.65 31.03
C THR A 755 3.19 6.46 29.73
N GLY A 756 2.30 7.44 29.55
CA GLY A 756 2.12 8.15 28.29
C GLY A 756 1.37 7.35 27.22
N GLU A 757 0.86 6.16 27.54
CA GLU A 757 0.10 5.32 26.62
C GLU A 757 -1.39 5.67 26.60
N LEU A 758 -1.94 5.82 25.39
CA LEU A 758 -3.36 6.03 25.16
C LEU A 758 -3.94 4.99 24.18
N ARG A 759 -5.26 4.84 24.20
CA ARG A 759 -5.98 3.95 23.28
C ARG A 759 -7.25 4.61 22.74
N THR A 760 -7.50 4.50 21.44
CA THR A 760 -8.81 4.84 20.85
C THR A 760 -9.67 3.60 20.65
N THR A 761 -10.99 3.72 20.72
CA THR A 761 -11.91 2.57 20.64
C THR A 761 -12.82 2.58 19.40
N THR A 762 -13.42 1.43 19.08
CA THR A 762 -14.47 1.29 18.06
C THR A 762 -15.77 2.02 18.39
N MET A 763 -15.99 2.32 19.67
CA MET A 763 -17.09 3.14 20.21
C MET A 763 -16.75 4.64 20.21
N GLN A 764 -15.67 5.05 19.54
CA GLN A 764 -15.21 6.44 19.40
C GLN A 764 -14.68 7.09 20.69
N ASN A 765 -14.22 6.29 21.64
CA ASN A 765 -13.72 6.76 22.95
C ASN A 765 -12.19 6.80 23.00
N LEU A 766 -11.65 7.43 24.05
CA LEU A 766 -10.22 7.53 24.35
C LEU A 766 -9.94 6.94 25.75
N ILE A 767 -8.79 6.29 25.93
CA ILE A 767 -8.41 5.62 27.19
C ILE A 767 -6.98 6.01 27.56
N ILE A 768 -6.73 6.28 28.84
CA ILE A 768 -5.40 6.37 29.45
C ILE A 768 -5.09 5.05 30.14
N LEU A 769 -3.89 4.51 29.89
CA LEU A 769 -3.43 3.26 30.51
C LEU A 769 -2.46 3.49 31.66
N ASN A 770 -2.28 2.44 32.46
CA ASN A 770 -1.20 2.31 33.44
C ASN A 770 -1.21 3.40 34.51
N ALA A 771 -2.38 3.92 34.85
CA ALA A 771 -2.52 4.85 35.95
C ALA A 771 -2.39 4.11 37.30
N ARG A 772 -1.72 4.71 38.28
CA ARG A 772 -1.63 4.10 39.62
C ARG A 772 -2.98 4.19 40.33
N ARG A 773 -3.44 3.06 40.90
CA ARG A 773 -4.73 2.98 41.61
C ARG A 773 -4.91 4.07 42.68
N PRO A 774 -3.92 4.41 43.54
CA PRO A 774 -4.08 5.49 44.52
C PRO A 774 -4.30 6.89 43.91
N GLN A 775 -3.96 7.08 42.63
CA GLN A 775 -4.10 8.35 41.93
C GLN A 775 -5.36 8.42 41.06
N SER A 776 -6.19 7.37 41.04
CA SER A 776 -7.32 7.26 40.12
C SER A 776 -8.38 8.35 40.33
N GLU A 777 -8.61 8.76 41.57
CA GLU A 777 -9.55 9.85 41.88
C GLU A 777 -9.03 11.22 41.43
N ALA A 778 -7.72 11.47 41.58
CA ALA A 778 -7.11 12.70 41.12
C ALA A 778 -7.15 12.79 39.59
N LEU A 779 -6.79 11.69 38.92
CA LEU A 779 -6.94 11.55 37.47
C LEU A 779 -8.39 11.80 37.03
N ALA A 780 -9.37 11.22 37.74
CA ALA A 780 -10.78 11.41 37.42
C ALA A 780 -11.21 12.89 37.48
N ARG A 781 -10.82 13.59 38.55
CA ARG A 781 -11.15 15.02 38.70
C ARG A 781 -10.54 15.87 37.59
N GLU A 782 -9.31 15.61 37.19
CA GLU A 782 -8.66 16.37 36.10
C GLU A 782 -9.25 16.06 34.72
N ILE A 783 -9.67 14.81 34.48
CA ILE A 783 -10.38 14.44 33.26
C ILE A 783 -11.72 15.20 33.17
N GLU A 784 -12.51 15.19 34.24
CA GLU A 784 -13.81 15.89 34.27
C GLU A 784 -13.64 17.41 34.17
N ALA A 785 -12.57 17.97 34.75
CA ALA A 785 -12.22 19.39 34.58
C ALA A 785 -11.88 19.78 33.13
N ALA A 786 -11.54 18.79 32.28
CA ALA A 786 -11.30 18.96 30.85
C ALA A 786 -12.57 18.78 29.98
N ASP A 787 -13.77 18.72 30.60
CA ASP A 787 -15.05 18.44 29.94
C ASP A 787 -15.04 17.08 29.21
N LEU A 788 -14.41 16.09 29.84
CA LEU A 788 -14.39 14.70 29.38
C LEU A 788 -14.98 13.82 30.49
N ARG A 789 -15.90 12.93 30.11
CA ARG A 789 -16.71 12.18 31.08
C ARG A 789 -16.18 10.77 31.30
N LEU A 790 -15.94 10.39 32.55
CA LEU A 790 -15.69 8.99 32.95
C LEU A 790 -16.98 8.25 33.30
N GLN A 791 -18.00 9.00 33.71
CA GLN A 791 -19.35 8.50 33.92
C GLN A 791 -20.30 9.30 33.03
N ALA A 792 -21.11 8.60 32.25
CA ALA A 792 -21.99 9.21 31.26
C ALA A 792 -23.34 8.48 31.26
N SER A 793 -24.42 9.22 30.96
CA SER A 793 -25.74 8.63 30.79
C SER A 793 -25.72 7.56 29.70
N PRO A 794 -26.66 6.61 29.69
CA PRO A 794 -26.82 5.66 28.59
C PRO A 794 -26.93 6.35 27.22
N PHE A 795 -27.59 7.51 27.15
CA PHE A 795 -27.73 8.29 25.92
C PHE A 795 -26.38 8.81 25.43
N TRP A 796 -25.56 9.38 26.30
CA TRP A 796 -24.23 9.88 25.92
C TRP A 796 -23.29 8.73 25.58
N ARG A 797 -23.20 7.72 26.46
CA ARG A 797 -22.29 6.58 26.36
C ARG A 797 -22.58 5.69 25.15
N GLY A 798 -23.86 5.47 24.86
CA GLY A 798 -24.32 4.59 23.79
C GLY A 798 -24.43 5.24 22.42
N THR A 799 -24.22 6.56 22.31
CA THR A 799 -24.43 7.28 21.04
C THR A 799 -23.18 7.34 20.16
N ILE A 800 -23.28 6.77 18.96
CA ILE A 800 -22.28 6.87 17.89
C ILE A 800 -22.84 7.70 16.75
N ALA A 801 -22.01 8.55 16.16
CA ALA A 801 -22.37 9.28 14.96
C ALA A 801 -21.28 9.20 13.89
N CYS A 802 -21.71 9.11 12.62
CA CYS A 802 -20.82 9.34 11.49
C CYS A 802 -20.54 10.83 11.31
N THR A 803 -19.82 11.21 10.24
CA THR A 803 -19.51 12.61 9.92
C THR A 803 -20.74 13.44 9.50
N GLY A 804 -21.73 12.84 8.82
CA GLY A 804 -22.92 13.57 8.37
C GLY A 804 -22.65 14.61 7.29
N THR A 805 -23.67 15.40 6.94
CA THR A 805 -23.56 16.46 5.92
C THR A 805 -22.51 17.51 6.24
N GLU A 806 -22.16 17.69 7.53
CA GLU A 806 -21.12 18.62 7.99
C GLU A 806 -19.87 18.57 7.09
N PHE A 807 -19.36 17.36 6.78
CA PHE A 807 -18.23 17.20 5.86
C PHE A 807 -18.37 16.06 4.83
N CYS A 808 -19.38 15.20 4.91
CA CYS A 808 -19.51 14.04 4.02
C CYS A 808 -20.33 14.38 2.76
N LYS A 809 -19.71 14.22 1.59
CA LYS A 809 -20.37 14.40 0.28
C LYS A 809 -21.51 13.41 0.02
N LEU A 810 -21.56 12.28 0.72
CA LEU A 810 -22.57 11.23 0.50
C LEU A 810 -23.71 11.27 1.52
N ALA A 811 -23.62 12.12 2.54
CA ALA A 811 -24.64 12.21 3.57
C ALA A 811 -25.89 12.92 3.02
N LEU A 812 -27.05 12.43 3.43
CA LEU A 812 -28.34 13.07 3.20
C LEU A 812 -28.69 14.02 4.35
N THR A 813 -28.28 13.70 5.58
CA THR A 813 -28.56 14.51 6.77
C THR A 813 -27.31 14.82 7.57
N GLU A 814 -27.41 15.85 8.40
CA GLU A 814 -26.44 16.11 9.45
C GLU A 814 -26.42 14.91 10.43
N THR A 815 -25.32 14.66 11.15
CA THR A 815 -25.34 13.64 12.22
C THR A 815 -24.61 14.00 13.48
N LYS A 816 -23.51 14.77 13.41
CA LYS A 816 -22.76 15.08 14.62
C LYS A 816 -23.53 16.12 15.43
N GLY A 817 -23.88 17.26 14.86
CA GLY A 817 -24.71 18.25 15.54
C GLY A 817 -26.02 17.66 16.07
N PHE A 818 -26.72 16.92 15.24
CA PHE A 818 -27.97 16.23 15.56
C PHE A 818 -27.81 15.24 16.72
N ALA A 819 -26.78 14.38 16.70
CA ALA A 819 -26.58 13.41 17.77
C ALA A 819 -26.27 14.08 19.12
N ARG A 820 -25.59 15.23 19.12
CA ARG A 820 -25.38 16.01 20.34
C ARG A 820 -26.70 16.52 20.89
N TRP A 821 -27.47 17.21 20.04
CA TRP A 821 -28.79 17.73 20.41
C TRP A 821 -29.74 16.63 20.88
N LEU A 822 -29.75 15.47 20.20
CA LEU A 822 -30.58 14.33 20.59
C LEU A 822 -30.21 13.80 21.98
N VAL A 823 -28.92 13.70 22.30
CA VAL A 823 -28.49 13.27 23.64
C VAL A 823 -28.92 14.29 24.69
N GLU A 824 -28.74 15.59 24.45
CA GLU A 824 -29.17 16.67 25.35
C GLU A 824 -30.70 16.61 25.61
N GLU A 825 -31.50 16.42 24.57
CA GLU A 825 -32.96 16.25 24.69
C GLU A 825 -33.32 15.00 25.52
N MET A 826 -32.70 13.86 25.23
CA MET A 826 -33.03 12.60 25.91
C MET A 826 -32.62 12.61 27.38
N GLU A 827 -31.47 13.19 27.73
CA GLU A 827 -31.04 13.39 29.11
C GLU A 827 -32.03 14.30 29.88
N ALA A 828 -32.55 15.35 29.25
CA ALA A 828 -33.52 16.25 29.87
C ALA A 828 -34.91 15.60 30.06
N ARG A 829 -35.38 14.82 29.07
CA ARG A 829 -36.72 14.20 29.07
C ARG A 829 -36.79 12.92 29.90
N MET A 830 -35.68 12.19 30.00
CA MET A 830 -35.59 10.90 30.68
C MET A 830 -34.33 10.82 31.57
N PRO A 831 -34.20 11.70 32.59
CA PRO A 831 -32.98 11.79 33.41
C PRO A 831 -32.69 10.50 34.20
N ASP A 832 -33.73 9.75 34.57
CA ASP A 832 -33.62 8.51 35.34
C ASP A 832 -33.45 7.24 34.47
N PHE A 833 -33.23 7.40 33.15
CA PHE A 833 -33.00 6.25 32.28
C PHE A 833 -31.61 5.65 32.50
N ASP A 834 -31.57 4.42 33.00
CA ASP A 834 -30.35 3.73 33.44
C ASP A 834 -30.04 2.44 32.65
N GLN A 835 -30.88 2.09 31.67
CA GLN A 835 -30.76 0.84 30.92
C GLN A 835 -29.70 0.95 29.82
N HIS A 836 -29.05 -0.18 29.48
CA HIS A 836 -28.13 -0.24 28.32
C HIS A 836 -28.88 0.07 27.02
N LEU A 837 -28.40 1.05 26.26
CA LEU A 837 -28.98 1.45 24.99
C LEU A 837 -27.93 1.95 24.01
N LYS A 838 -27.76 1.30 22.85
CA LYS A 838 -26.94 1.82 21.74
C LYS A 838 -27.77 2.60 20.74
N ILE A 839 -27.41 3.86 20.51
CA ILE A 839 -28.05 4.76 19.54
C ILE A 839 -27.05 5.13 18.45
N HIS A 840 -27.22 4.59 17.25
CA HIS A 840 -26.22 4.76 16.18
C HIS A 840 -26.79 5.60 15.03
N VAL A 841 -26.29 6.82 14.89
CA VAL A 841 -26.74 7.81 13.91
C VAL A 841 -25.85 7.77 12.66
N THR A 842 -26.46 7.55 11.49
CA THR A 842 -25.76 7.59 10.20
C THR A 842 -26.52 8.43 9.19
N GLY A 843 -25.87 9.39 8.53
CA GLY A 843 -26.56 10.31 7.62
C GLY A 843 -26.90 9.75 6.24
N CYS A 844 -26.61 8.48 5.95
CA CYS A 844 -26.94 7.82 4.68
C CYS A 844 -26.93 6.28 4.81
N PRO A 845 -27.39 5.53 3.79
CA PRO A 845 -27.44 4.06 3.82
C PRO A 845 -26.07 3.34 3.95
N ASN A 846 -24.94 4.05 3.84
CA ASN A 846 -23.60 3.44 3.93
C ASN A 846 -23.26 2.87 5.32
N SER A 847 -24.02 3.21 6.36
CA SER A 847 -23.88 2.69 7.72
C SER A 847 -22.48 2.90 8.34
N CYS A 848 -21.88 4.08 8.10
CA CYS A 848 -20.59 4.43 8.72
C CYS A 848 -20.68 4.55 10.25
N GLY A 849 -21.82 4.99 10.78
CA GLY A 849 -22.14 4.99 12.21
C GLY A 849 -22.67 3.65 12.71
N GLN A 850 -22.69 2.60 11.87
CA GLN A 850 -23.03 1.23 12.24
C GLN A 850 -24.47 1.04 12.77
N HIS A 851 -25.47 1.75 12.21
CA HIS A 851 -26.88 1.67 12.64
C HIS A 851 -27.50 0.27 12.58
N TRP A 852 -26.92 -0.65 11.79
CA TRP A 852 -27.44 -2.02 11.68
C TRP A 852 -27.18 -2.91 12.89
N ILE A 853 -26.27 -2.55 13.77
CA ILE A 853 -25.88 -3.36 14.94
C ILE A 853 -26.15 -2.63 16.26
N ALA A 854 -27.08 -1.68 16.23
CA ALA A 854 -27.49 -0.90 17.38
C ALA A 854 -28.89 -1.29 17.83
N ASP A 855 -29.17 -1.08 19.11
CA ASP A 855 -30.51 -1.21 19.66
C ASP A 855 -31.47 -0.24 18.94
N LEU A 856 -31.02 0.99 18.74
CA LEU A 856 -31.68 2.03 17.93
C LEU A 856 -30.73 2.54 16.84
N GLY A 857 -30.90 2.03 15.63
CA GLY A 857 -30.27 2.54 14.42
C GLY A 857 -31.05 3.69 13.81
N ILE A 858 -30.39 4.82 13.58
CA ILE A 858 -30.99 6.03 13.02
C ILE A 858 -30.33 6.33 11.66
N GLU A 859 -31.06 6.12 10.57
CA GLU A 859 -30.59 6.31 9.19
C GLU A 859 -31.15 7.61 8.58
N GLY A 860 -30.25 8.51 8.17
CA GLY A 860 -30.59 9.80 7.57
C GLY A 860 -31.27 9.67 6.20
N LYS A 861 -32.37 10.40 6.05
CA LYS A 861 -33.24 10.54 4.88
C LYS A 861 -33.62 12.02 4.70
N LYS A 862 -34.36 12.32 3.64
CA LYS A 862 -35.03 13.61 3.49
C LYS A 862 -36.54 13.40 3.48
N THR A 863 -37.29 14.39 3.94
CA THR A 863 -38.75 14.43 3.82
C THR A 863 -39.22 15.84 3.49
N LYS A 864 -40.46 15.99 3.00
CA LYS A 864 -41.08 17.30 2.84
C LYS A 864 -41.95 17.62 4.05
N VAL A 865 -41.78 18.79 4.64
CA VAL A 865 -42.67 19.39 5.63
C VAL A 865 -43.07 20.75 5.09
N GLU A 866 -44.38 21.00 4.95
CA GLU A 866 -44.93 22.26 4.41
C GLU A 866 -44.29 22.69 3.07
N GLY A 867 -44.06 21.71 2.18
CA GLY A 867 -43.42 21.94 0.88
C GLY A 867 -41.90 22.09 0.90
N THR A 868 -41.28 22.22 2.08
CA THR A 868 -39.83 22.37 2.24
C THR A 868 -39.15 21.03 2.52
N MET A 869 -38.04 20.76 1.83
CA MET A 869 -37.24 19.57 2.09
C MET A 869 -36.41 19.74 3.37
N VAL A 870 -36.64 18.87 4.36
CA VAL A 870 -35.96 18.88 5.66
C VAL A 870 -35.27 17.55 5.94
N ASP A 871 -34.34 17.56 6.90
CA ASP A 871 -33.70 16.35 7.42
C ASP A 871 -34.73 15.48 8.13
N ALA A 872 -34.68 14.18 7.84
CA ALA A 872 -35.51 13.18 8.46
C ALA A 872 -34.69 11.93 8.75
N TYR A 873 -35.18 11.09 9.66
CA TYR A 873 -34.49 9.88 10.04
C TYR A 873 -35.42 8.68 10.03
N TYR A 874 -34.91 7.59 9.49
CA TYR A 874 -35.55 6.29 9.42
C TYR A 874 -35.03 5.39 10.53
N PHE A 875 -35.92 4.66 11.18
CA PHE A 875 -35.60 3.85 12.36
C PHE A 875 -35.39 2.37 12.03
N CYS A 876 -34.26 1.85 12.51
CA CYS A 876 -33.95 0.43 12.54
C CYS A 876 -33.81 0.00 14.00
N VAL A 877 -34.44 -1.11 14.42
CA VAL A 877 -34.49 -1.50 15.84
C VAL A 877 -34.02 -2.93 16.09
N GLY A 878 -33.26 -3.13 17.17
CA GLY A 878 -32.90 -4.44 17.72
C GLY A 878 -31.68 -5.11 17.07
N GLY A 879 -30.72 -4.34 16.55
CA GLY A 879 -29.45 -4.85 16.04
C GLY A 879 -28.44 -5.11 17.15
N ALA A 880 -27.53 -6.07 16.95
CA ALA A 880 -26.54 -6.47 17.93
C ALA A 880 -25.37 -7.27 17.35
N VAL A 881 -24.34 -7.45 18.19
CA VAL A 881 -23.17 -8.33 17.98
C VAL A 881 -22.94 -9.22 19.22
N GLY A 882 -22.07 -10.23 19.12
CA GLY A 882 -21.84 -11.27 20.13
C GLY A 882 -23.01 -12.23 20.31
N LYS A 883 -23.37 -12.57 21.55
CA LYS A 883 -24.37 -13.61 21.86
C LYS A 883 -25.71 -13.45 21.15
N HIS A 884 -26.19 -12.21 20.98
CA HIS A 884 -27.46 -11.91 20.33
C HIS A 884 -27.30 -11.34 18.91
N GLN A 885 -26.17 -11.63 18.24
CA GLN A 885 -25.84 -11.05 16.95
C GLN A 885 -27.00 -11.12 15.93
N ARG A 886 -27.42 -9.96 15.44
CA ARG A 886 -28.45 -9.83 14.40
C ARG A 886 -28.40 -8.43 13.82
N THR A 887 -28.84 -8.29 12.57
CA THR A 887 -29.06 -6.97 11.98
C THR A 887 -30.36 -6.36 12.52
N ALA A 888 -30.36 -5.06 12.77
CA ALA A 888 -31.54 -4.29 13.15
C ALA A 888 -32.65 -4.40 12.09
N ARG A 889 -33.90 -4.36 12.52
CA ARG A 889 -35.08 -4.43 11.64
C ARG A 889 -35.48 -3.04 11.16
N PRO A 890 -35.63 -2.79 9.85
CA PRO A 890 -36.24 -1.57 9.34
C PRO A 890 -37.72 -1.50 9.77
N ILE A 891 -38.09 -0.55 10.63
CA ILE A 891 -39.42 -0.54 11.29
C ILE A 891 -40.52 0.08 10.42
N GLY A 892 -40.15 0.70 9.30
CA GLY A 892 -41.10 1.42 8.46
C GLY A 892 -41.54 2.76 9.05
N TYR A 893 -40.75 3.34 9.95
CA TYR A 893 -41.02 4.64 10.56
C TYR A 893 -39.93 5.65 10.17
N ARG A 894 -40.36 6.83 9.74
CA ARG A 894 -39.52 7.97 9.42
C ARG A 894 -40.11 9.22 10.06
N ALA A 895 -39.28 10.02 10.72
CA ALA A 895 -39.70 11.27 11.34
C ALA A 895 -38.77 12.43 10.90
N PRO A 896 -39.28 13.67 10.78
CA PRO A 896 -38.44 14.86 10.71
C PRO A 896 -37.46 14.91 11.89
N ALA A 897 -36.28 15.52 11.69
CA ALA A 897 -35.24 15.61 12.71
C ALA A 897 -35.77 16.12 14.07
N THR A 898 -36.64 17.13 14.04
CA THR A 898 -37.23 17.77 15.22
C THR A 898 -38.14 16.85 16.04
N GLU A 899 -38.69 15.80 15.45
CA GLU A 899 -39.63 14.87 16.10
C GLU A 899 -38.95 13.57 16.59
N VAL A 900 -37.66 13.38 16.29
CA VAL A 900 -36.92 12.17 16.67
C VAL A 900 -36.86 11.96 18.19
N PRO A 901 -36.60 12.99 19.03
CA PRO A 901 -36.62 12.82 20.48
C PRO A 901 -37.98 12.34 20.99
N ASP A 902 -39.09 12.91 20.49
CA ASP A 902 -40.44 12.51 20.89
C ASP A 902 -40.71 11.03 20.54
N ALA A 903 -40.28 10.61 19.34
CA ALA A 903 -40.45 9.22 18.91
C ALA A 903 -39.66 8.24 19.78
N ILE A 904 -38.40 8.57 20.10
CA ILE A 904 -37.56 7.73 20.97
C ILE A 904 -38.13 7.70 22.39
N GLU A 905 -38.54 8.84 22.93
CA GLU A 905 -39.16 8.92 24.25
C GLU A 905 -40.40 8.03 24.36
N ARG A 906 -41.32 8.08 23.39
CA ARG A 906 -42.51 7.21 23.36
C ARG A 906 -42.12 5.73 23.35
N LEU A 907 -41.14 5.36 22.52
CA LEU A 907 -40.65 3.98 22.43
C LEU A 907 -40.00 3.51 23.74
N LEU A 908 -39.17 4.33 24.37
CA LEU A 908 -38.48 3.98 25.60
C LEU A 908 -39.42 3.96 26.80
N ARG A 909 -40.41 4.86 26.88
CA ARG A 909 -41.48 4.79 27.89
C ARG A 909 -42.33 3.53 27.71
N ALA A 910 -42.64 3.15 26.47
CA ALA A 910 -43.33 1.90 26.18
C ALA A 910 -42.51 0.67 26.61
N TYR A 911 -41.19 0.69 26.38
CA TYR A 911 -40.26 -0.33 26.86
C TYR A 911 -40.29 -0.43 28.39
N LEU A 912 -40.05 0.67 29.10
CA LEU A 912 -40.01 0.66 30.57
C LEU A 912 -41.34 0.20 31.20
N ALA A 913 -42.47 0.57 30.61
CA ALA A 913 -43.79 0.20 31.12
C ALA A 913 -44.17 -1.26 30.82
N ARG A 914 -43.64 -1.87 29.76
CA ARG A 914 -44.11 -3.17 29.25
C ARG A 914 -43.04 -4.25 29.20
N ARG A 915 -41.80 -3.96 29.60
CA ARG A 915 -40.74 -4.96 29.74
C ARG A 915 -41.07 -5.93 30.87
N ARG A 916 -40.69 -7.20 30.74
CA ARG A 916 -40.67 -8.09 31.91
C ARG A 916 -39.50 -7.69 32.80
N ASN A 917 -39.56 -8.06 34.08
CA ASN A 917 -38.53 -7.69 35.02
C ASN A 917 -37.15 -8.18 34.54
N GLY A 918 -36.20 -7.25 34.39
CA GLY A 918 -34.85 -7.54 33.89
C GLY A 918 -34.67 -7.61 32.37
N ASP A 919 -35.75 -7.58 31.55
CA ASP A 919 -35.60 -7.59 30.08
C ASP A 919 -34.82 -6.34 29.62
N SER A 920 -33.79 -6.57 28.80
CA SER A 920 -33.10 -5.52 28.04
C SER A 920 -34.04 -4.91 26.99
N PHE A 921 -33.70 -3.70 26.49
CA PHE A 921 -34.46 -3.09 25.39
C PHE A 921 -34.51 -4.00 24.16
N ARG A 922 -33.44 -4.75 23.91
CA ARG A 922 -33.36 -5.66 22.77
C ARG A 922 -34.27 -6.86 22.90
N GLU A 923 -34.33 -7.48 24.07
CA GLU A 923 -35.25 -8.58 24.34
C GLU A 923 -36.70 -8.13 24.23
N PHE A 924 -37.00 -6.95 24.79
CA PHE A 924 -38.29 -6.31 24.60
C PHE A 924 -38.61 -6.12 23.11
N ALA A 925 -37.70 -5.54 22.34
CA ALA A 925 -37.92 -5.33 20.91
C ALA A 925 -38.08 -6.66 20.15
N ALA A 926 -37.29 -7.68 20.47
CA ALA A 926 -37.35 -9.00 19.82
C ALA A 926 -38.71 -9.69 20.02
N GLY A 927 -39.37 -9.45 21.16
CA GLY A 927 -40.73 -9.94 21.45
C GLY A 927 -41.86 -9.13 20.81
N ARG A 928 -41.55 -8.13 19.98
CA ARG A 928 -42.54 -7.23 19.34
C ARG A 928 -42.48 -7.30 17.83
N THR A 929 -43.64 -7.18 17.20
CA THR A 929 -43.78 -7.02 15.76
C THR A 929 -43.26 -5.65 15.30
N ASP A 930 -42.92 -5.53 14.01
CA ASP A 930 -42.49 -4.25 13.44
C ASP A 930 -43.63 -3.21 13.46
N GLU A 931 -44.88 -3.64 13.38
CA GLU A 931 -46.06 -2.79 13.54
C GLU A 931 -46.16 -2.21 14.96
N GLU A 932 -46.03 -3.04 16.01
CA GLU A 932 -46.07 -2.55 17.40
C GLU A 932 -44.96 -1.54 17.68
N LEU A 933 -43.72 -1.83 17.24
CA LEU A 933 -42.59 -0.91 17.42
C LEU A 933 -42.82 0.40 16.67
N ARG A 934 -43.38 0.34 15.45
CA ARG A 934 -43.76 1.53 14.69
C ARG A 934 -44.86 2.33 15.39
N GLN A 935 -45.85 1.68 16.00
CA GLN A 935 -46.89 2.35 16.76
C GLN A 935 -46.33 3.05 18.00
N PHE A 936 -45.38 2.43 18.71
CA PHE A 936 -44.71 3.09 19.83
C PHE A 936 -43.91 4.31 19.37
N LEU A 937 -43.17 4.20 18.26
CA LEU A 937 -42.46 5.33 17.68
C LEU A 937 -43.40 6.44 17.22
N ALA A 938 -44.48 6.12 16.52
CA ALA A 938 -45.42 7.08 15.94
C ALA A 938 -46.40 7.69 16.97
N GLY A 939 -46.67 7.00 18.08
CA GLY A 939 -47.72 7.34 19.03
C GLY A 939 -49.14 6.98 18.59
N GLN A 940 -49.32 6.49 17.35
CA GLN A 940 -50.59 6.10 16.75
C GLN A 940 -50.40 5.01 15.70
N ALA A 941 -51.50 4.36 15.29
CA ALA A 941 -51.50 3.44 14.16
C ALA A 941 -51.26 4.19 12.84
N GLY A 942 -50.50 3.61 11.92
CA GLY A 942 -50.20 4.21 10.63
C GLY A 942 -49.68 3.17 9.64
N ALA A 943 -49.49 3.52 8.38
CA ALA A 943 -48.90 2.62 7.39
C ALA A 943 -47.36 2.61 7.48
N ALA A 944 -46.73 1.50 7.11
CA ALA A 944 -45.28 1.42 7.00
C ALA A 944 -44.76 2.29 5.86
N VAL A 945 -43.75 3.11 6.14
CA VAL A 945 -42.99 3.86 5.14
C VAL A 945 -41.88 2.98 4.59
N ALA A 946 -41.78 2.87 3.27
CA ALA A 946 -40.71 2.12 2.62
C ALA A 946 -39.33 2.67 3.03
N ARG A 947 -38.38 1.77 3.29
CA ARG A 947 -36.98 2.16 3.44
C ARG A 947 -36.45 2.48 2.05
N ASP A 948 -36.26 3.76 1.73
CA ASP A 948 -35.73 4.17 0.43
C ASP A 948 -34.45 3.37 0.12
N ALA A 949 -34.44 2.65 -1.01
CA ALA A 949 -33.24 2.00 -1.51
C ALA A 949 -32.15 3.07 -1.70
N SER A 950 -30.87 2.69 -1.55
CA SER A 950 -29.78 3.52 -2.08
C SER A 950 -30.14 3.86 -3.53
N PRO A 951 -29.94 5.10 -4.02
CA PRO A 951 -30.31 5.48 -5.39
C PRO A 951 -29.49 4.69 -6.41
N GLY A 952 -29.84 3.42 -6.60
CA GLY A 952 -29.58 2.65 -7.80
C GLY A 952 -30.42 3.29 -8.90
N ARG A 953 -29.81 3.50 -10.06
CA ARG A 953 -30.32 4.30 -11.17
C ARG A 953 -31.85 4.19 -11.35
N PRO A 954 -32.56 5.31 -11.58
CA PRO A 954 -33.84 5.20 -12.28
C PRO A 954 -33.59 4.48 -13.63
N PRO A 955 -34.50 3.60 -14.07
CA PRO A 955 -34.37 2.94 -15.35
C PRO A 955 -34.44 4.02 -16.44
N HIS A 956 -33.34 4.25 -17.16
CA HIS A 956 -33.40 4.92 -18.45
C HIS A 956 -33.53 3.84 -19.51
N GLY A 957 -34.78 3.49 -19.79
CA GLY A 957 -35.21 3.12 -21.13
C GLY A 957 -35.90 4.33 -21.76
N VAL A 958 -35.70 4.44 -23.07
CA VAL A 958 -36.41 5.29 -24.05
C VAL A 958 -36.00 6.77 -24.12
N ASP A 959 -35.12 7.01 -25.11
CA ASP A 959 -35.08 8.06 -26.13
C ASP A 959 -35.24 9.56 -25.80
N GLY A 960 -34.38 10.34 -26.46
CA GLY A 960 -34.39 11.80 -26.56
C GLY A 960 -33.00 12.36 -26.80
#